data_AF-A0A669CJU2-F1
#
_entry.id   AF-A0A669CJU2-F1
#
_cell.length_a   1.000
_cell.length_b   1.000
_cell.length_c   1.000
_cell.angle_alpha   90.00
_cell.angle_beta   90.00
_cell.angle_gamma   90.00
#
_symmetry.space_group_name_H-M   'P 1'
#
loop_
_entity.id
_entity.type
_entity.pdbx_description
1 polymer ?
#
loop_
_entity_poly.entity_id
_entity_poly.type
_entity_poly.pdbx_seq_one_letter_code
_entity_poly.pdbx_strand_id
1 'polypeptide(L)'
;MPGSMTRKCCAIYTTGFVCAHLLTVGIALEITLTEKSQVFESWKNPPPSYLEYYFFNVTNPEVFMAGGKASVKQIGPYTYRVHRPRENVTFLENGTKVYALNPKTFVFVPEKSVGDPQVDIVRTVNIPFVTIMNELNSYSFLLRSVFAMYINSLDIKLFMTRTVHEVLWGFKDPLLTKLHSMKPEVDEYFGLMWKNNGTHDGEFVFHTGEQNYLDYGKIDTWNGMREMSWWSSNQSNMINGTDGTVFHPLINRNELLYIFAADFCRSIHLAYVEDVEVKGIQAYRFAPPSDVLMSPKNNPTNAGFCVPAGDCLGTGVHKVSVCREGAPIVVSFPHFYQADRAYINAIDGLNPNKEEHETYFDLQPMTGVPIRACKRAQLNMILKRVAGFPKTKNITETIFPIMFVNEMATIDDESAAQMRSLLLNTPQYNRSLKPNKKKNITETIFPIMSVNEAIMNKLNSYSFFLRTLWGFKDPLLTKVHPTKPEVDEYFGLMWKKNGTHEGEFVFHTGEQNYLDYGKIDTWNGMREMSWWSSNQSNMINGTDGTVFHPLINRDELLYIFAADFCRSIHLAYVEDVEVKGIQAYRFAPPSDVLMSPKNNPTNAGFCVPAGDCLGTGVHKVSVCREGAPIVVSFPHFYQADPAYINAIDGLNPNKEEHETYLDLQPTTGVPIRACKRAQLNMILKRVPGFPKTKNITETIFPIMFINEMATTDDESAAQMRSLLLNTPQQNRNIKPK
;
A
#
# COMPACT_ATOMS: atom_id res chain seq x y z
N MET A 1 16.77 -23.04 12.77
CA MET A 1 17.94 -22.16 13.01
C MET A 1 17.50 -20.71 12.81
N PRO A 2 18.09 -19.78 13.54
CA PRO A 2 17.60 -19.16 14.76
C PRO A 2 16.70 -17.94 14.51
N GLY A 3 15.81 -17.67 15.46
CA GLY A 3 15.21 -16.35 15.63
C GLY A 3 16.15 -15.40 16.38
N SER A 4 16.05 -14.10 16.07
CA SER A 4 16.42 -13.00 16.96
C SER A 4 15.96 -11.66 16.35
N MET A 5 15.43 -10.77 17.22
CA MET A 5 15.00 -9.38 17.00
C MET A 5 13.72 -9.23 16.14
N THR A 6 12.61 -8.60 16.56
CA THR A 6 12.47 -7.36 17.34
C THR A 6 10.98 -7.22 17.75
N ARG A 7 10.66 -7.08 19.05
CA ARG A 7 9.33 -6.64 19.54
C ARG A 7 9.51 -5.49 20.54
N LYS A 8 10.12 -4.41 20.06
CA LYS A 8 9.92 -3.04 20.56
C LYS A 8 9.08 -2.39 19.46
N CYS A 9 7.91 -1.77 19.74
CA CYS A 9 7.32 -0.70 18.90
C CYS A 9 5.83 -0.29 19.12
N CYS A 10 4.99 -0.96 19.91
CA CYS A 10 3.52 -0.78 19.80
C CYS A 10 2.93 0.63 20.09
N ALA A 11 3.48 1.46 20.97
CA ALA A 11 2.89 2.77 21.32
C ALA A 11 3.36 3.93 20.41
N ILE A 12 4.61 3.89 19.94
CA ILE A 12 5.08 4.80 18.86
C ILE A 12 4.40 4.43 17.53
N TYR A 13 3.89 3.20 17.43
CA TYR A 13 3.18 2.73 16.25
C TYR A 13 1.73 3.17 16.22
N THR A 14 1.08 3.52 17.34
CA THR A 14 -0.31 3.99 17.37
C THR A 14 -0.44 5.49 17.16
N THR A 15 0.41 6.36 17.75
CA THR A 15 0.44 7.80 17.40
C THR A 15 1.06 8.02 16.02
N GLY A 16 2.05 7.19 15.68
CA GLY A 16 2.55 7.06 14.31
C GLY A 16 1.50 6.50 13.35
N PHE A 17 0.64 5.55 13.77
CA PHE A 17 -0.49 5.05 12.97
C PHE A 17 -1.63 6.05 12.90
N VAL A 18 -1.85 6.92 13.88
CA VAL A 18 -2.97 7.88 13.89
C VAL A 18 -2.56 9.15 13.16
N CYS A 19 -1.33 9.65 13.29
CA CYS A 19 -0.82 10.68 12.39
C CYS A 19 -0.58 10.13 10.98
N ALA A 20 -0.03 8.91 10.84
CA ALA A 20 -0.03 8.24 9.54
C ALA A 20 -1.45 7.99 9.08
N HIS A 21 -2.43 7.63 9.93
CA HIS A 21 -3.80 7.37 9.50
C HIS A 21 -4.53 8.63 9.13
N LEU A 22 -4.37 9.73 9.85
CA LEU A 22 -4.92 11.04 9.53
C LEU A 22 -4.23 11.66 8.32
N LEU A 23 -2.93 11.43 8.12
CA LEU A 23 -2.25 11.72 6.85
C LEU A 23 -2.69 10.77 5.75
N THR A 24 -2.91 9.50 6.03
CA THR A 24 -3.34 8.52 5.04
C THR A 24 -4.77 8.74 4.63
N VAL A 25 -5.62 9.19 5.57
CA VAL A 25 -7.03 9.57 5.38
C VAL A 25 -7.08 10.95 4.74
N GLY A 26 -6.21 11.89 5.10
CA GLY A 26 -6.06 13.17 4.42
C GLY A 26 -5.60 13.01 2.96
N ILE A 27 -4.54 12.23 2.72
CA ILE A 27 -4.06 11.86 1.40
C ILE A 27 -5.11 11.04 0.65
N ALA A 28 -5.81 10.11 1.30
CA ALA A 28 -6.87 9.32 0.67
C ALA A 28 -8.14 10.13 0.35
N LEU A 29 -8.48 11.14 1.17
CA LEU A 29 -9.60 12.06 0.92
C LEU A 29 -9.24 13.10 -0.15
N GLU A 30 -7.97 13.54 -0.22
CA GLU A 30 -7.48 14.42 -1.27
C GLU A 30 -7.28 13.68 -2.61
N ILE A 31 -6.90 12.39 -2.59
CA ILE A 31 -6.72 11.54 -3.78
C ILE A 31 -8.02 10.79 -4.08
N THR A 32 -8.98 11.51 -4.63
CA THR A 32 -10.22 10.96 -5.19
C THR A 32 -10.41 11.45 -6.61
N LEU A 33 -11.05 10.68 -7.49
CA LEU A 33 -11.43 11.15 -8.82
C LEU A 33 -12.74 11.93 -8.72
N THR A 34 -12.71 13.11 -8.10
CA THR A 34 -13.86 14.02 -7.99
C THR A 34 -13.46 15.42 -8.47
N GLU A 35 -14.41 16.23 -8.95
CA GLU A 35 -14.10 17.60 -9.45
C GLU A 35 -13.45 18.52 -8.40
N LYS A 36 -13.62 18.20 -7.12
CA LYS A 36 -13.04 18.96 -6.00
C LYS A 36 -11.57 18.59 -5.74
N SER A 37 -11.09 17.46 -6.28
CA SER A 37 -9.75 16.96 -6.03
C SER A 37 -8.72 17.60 -6.97
N GLN A 38 -7.55 17.92 -6.42
CA GLN A 38 -6.41 18.43 -7.20
C GLN A 38 -5.81 17.38 -8.16
N VAL A 39 -6.01 16.08 -7.90
CA VAL A 39 -5.46 15.01 -8.77
C VAL A 39 -6.35 14.71 -9.98
N PHE A 40 -7.61 15.17 -9.98
CA PHE A 40 -8.57 14.90 -11.05
C PHE A 40 -8.13 15.49 -12.39
N GLU A 41 -7.60 16.72 -12.41
CA GLU A 41 -7.13 17.34 -13.65
C GLU A 41 -5.89 16.63 -14.22
N SER A 42 -4.98 16.15 -13.36
CA SER A 42 -3.83 15.35 -13.80
C SER A 42 -4.24 13.96 -14.30
N TRP A 43 -5.30 13.37 -13.72
CA TRP A 43 -5.89 12.15 -14.24
C TRP A 43 -6.61 12.40 -15.57
N LYS A 44 -7.36 13.49 -15.71
CA LYS A 44 -8.05 13.82 -16.96
C LYS A 44 -7.08 14.15 -18.09
N ASN A 45 -6.01 14.87 -17.79
CA ASN A 45 -5.01 15.33 -18.76
C ASN A 45 -3.61 14.87 -18.35
N PRO A 46 -3.31 13.55 -18.47
CA PRO A 46 -2.02 13.03 -18.05
C PRO A 46 -0.88 13.56 -18.93
N PRO A 47 0.33 13.70 -18.37
CA PRO A 47 1.49 14.09 -19.16
C PRO A 47 1.76 13.05 -20.27
N PRO A 48 2.28 13.49 -21.43
CA PRO A 48 2.48 12.59 -22.56
C PRO A 48 3.54 11.53 -22.26
N SER A 49 3.28 10.29 -22.67
CA SER A 49 4.24 9.18 -22.62
C SER A 49 5.02 9.08 -23.95
N TYR A 50 6.14 8.35 -23.92
CA TYR A 50 6.87 7.97 -25.12
C TYR A 50 6.66 6.50 -25.37
N LEU A 51 6.36 6.16 -26.62
CA LEU A 51 6.16 4.80 -27.06
C LEU A 51 7.16 4.49 -28.16
N GLU A 52 8.04 3.55 -27.88
CA GLU A 52 9.17 3.17 -28.71
C GLU A 52 8.89 1.79 -29.33
N TYR A 53 8.96 1.71 -30.65
CA TYR A 53 8.82 0.45 -31.38
C TYR A 53 10.20 -0.10 -31.75
N TYR A 54 10.41 -1.38 -31.47
CA TYR A 54 11.60 -2.13 -31.84
C TYR A 54 11.21 -3.35 -32.67
N PHE A 55 11.70 -3.43 -33.89
CA PHE A 55 11.38 -4.50 -34.84
C PHE A 55 12.44 -5.58 -34.87
N PHE A 56 12.02 -6.83 -35.08
CA PHE A 56 12.92 -7.94 -35.38
C PHE A 56 13.02 -8.14 -36.88
N ASN A 57 14.04 -7.53 -37.50
CA ASN A 57 14.29 -7.65 -38.93
C ASN A 57 14.91 -9.01 -39.27
N VAL A 58 14.25 -9.79 -40.11
CA VAL A 58 14.70 -11.13 -40.50
C VAL A 58 15.88 -11.04 -41.45
N THR A 59 16.99 -11.73 -41.18
CA THR A 59 18.21 -11.67 -42.01
C THR A 59 18.36 -12.84 -43.00
N ASN A 60 17.77 -14.00 -42.69
CA ASN A 60 17.93 -15.25 -43.45
C ASN A 60 16.60 -15.98 -43.78
N PRO A 61 15.60 -15.31 -44.40
CA PRO A 61 14.27 -15.91 -44.60
C PRO A 61 14.31 -17.20 -45.44
N GLU A 62 15.14 -17.26 -46.48
CA GLU A 62 15.22 -18.45 -47.34
C GLU A 62 15.77 -19.68 -46.59
N VAL A 63 16.72 -19.48 -45.67
CA VAL A 63 17.26 -20.54 -44.81
C VAL A 63 16.17 -21.08 -43.90
N PHE A 64 15.38 -20.19 -43.29
CA PHE A 64 14.25 -20.60 -42.45
C PHE A 64 13.18 -21.34 -43.25
N MET A 65 12.83 -20.86 -44.46
CA MET A 65 11.89 -21.52 -45.35
C MET A 65 12.36 -22.91 -45.81
N ALA A 66 13.67 -23.13 -45.89
CA ALA A 66 14.27 -24.43 -46.18
C ALA A 66 14.31 -25.39 -44.97
N GLY A 67 13.93 -24.93 -43.76
CA GLY A 67 13.92 -25.70 -42.51
C GLY A 67 15.12 -25.45 -41.60
N GLY A 68 15.97 -24.48 -41.93
CA GLY A 68 17.02 -23.99 -41.05
C GLY A 68 16.48 -23.08 -39.94
N LYS A 69 17.39 -22.63 -39.06
CA LYS A 69 17.07 -21.74 -37.94
C LYS A 69 16.94 -20.28 -38.43
N ALA A 70 15.94 -19.56 -37.94
CA ALA A 70 15.78 -18.14 -38.24
C ALA A 70 16.77 -17.28 -37.46
N SER A 71 17.19 -16.18 -38.08
CA SER A 71 18.05 -15.15 -37.49
C SER A 71 17.40 -13.79 -37.69
N VAL A 72 17.35 -13.01 -36.61
CA VAL A 72 16.78 -11.67 -36.59
C VAL A 72 17.78 -10.65 -36.08
N LYS A 73 17.63 -9.39 -36.49
CA LYS A 73 18.36 -8.25 -35.98
C LYS A 73 17.36 -7.21 -35.49
N GLN A 74 17.51 -6.77 -34.24
CA GLN A 74 16.70 -5.69 -33.68
C GLN A 74 16.98 -4.37 -34.41
N ILE A 75 15.92 -3.63 -34.75
CA ILE A 75 15.97 -2.28 -35.33
C ILE A 75 15.03 -1.38 -34.53
N GLY A 76 15.54 -0.27 -34.01
CA GLY A 76 14.78 0.70 -33.24
C GLY A 76 15.69 1.50 -32.29
N PRO A 77 15.11 2.39 -31.46
CA PRO A 77 13.68 2.68 -31.38
C PRO A 77 13.16 3.55 -32.53
N TYR A 78 11.87 3.39 -32.86
CA TYR A 78 11.06 4.41 -33.54
C TYR A 78 10.10 5.00 -32.52
N THR A 79 10.34 6.26 -32.15
CA THR A 79 9.76 6.87 -30.96
C THR A 79 8.59 7.77 -31.32
N TYR A 80 7.46 7.55 -30.67
CA TYR A 80 6.26 8.37 -30.79
C TYR A 80 5.90 8.95 -29.42
N ARG A 81 5.65 10.25 -29.36
CA ARG A 81 5.01 10.90 -28.22
C ARG A 81 3.52 10.63 -28.28
N VAL A 82 2.94 10.13 -27.19
CA VAL A 82 1.53 9.74 -27.12
C VAL A 82 0.79 10.67 -26.17
N HIS A 83 -0.28 11.28 -26.67
CA HIS A 83 -1.22 12.08 -25.87
C HIS A 83 -2.48 11.25 -25.59
N ARG A 84 -2.93 11.25 -24.33
CA ARG A 84 -4.08 10.46 -23.87
C ARG A 84 -5.03 11.25 -22.96
N PRO A 85 -5.58 12.39 -23.42
CA PRO A 85 -6.57 13.11 -22.64
C PRO A 85 -7.82 12.24 -22.47
N ARG A 86 -8.43 12.27 -21.28
CA ARG A 86 -9.70 11.60 -21.02
C ARG A 86 -10.84 12.50 -21.46
N GLU A 87 -11.68 11.99 -22.37
CA GLU A 87 -12.80 12.70 -22.96
C GLU A 87 -14.15 12.19 -22.44
N ASN A 88 -15.21 12.99 -22.63
CA ASN A 88 -16.57 12.68 -22.21
C ASN A 88 -16.71 12.29 -20.73
N VAL A 89 -15.89 12.89 -19.87
CA VAL A 89 -15.84 12.55 -18.45
C VAL A 89 -17.18 12.88 -17.77
N THR A 90 -17.83 11.86 -17.21
CA THR A 90 -19.17 11.99 -16.61
C THR A 90 -19.23 11.24 -15.27
N PHE A 91 -19.70 11.90 -14.22
CA PHE A 91 -19.89 11.26 -12.91
C PHE A 91 -21.19 10.45 -12.86
N LEU A 92 -21.10 9.25 -12.30
CA LEU A 92 -22.19 8.30 -12.15
C LEU A 92 -22.41 7.99 -10.66
N GLU A 93 -23.59 7.45 -10.32
CA GLU A 93 -23.91 6.95 -8.96
C GLU A 93 -23.54 7.96 -7.85
N ASN A 94 -24.02 9.21 -7.98
CA ASN A 94 -23.77 10.32 -7.04
C ASN A 94 -22.28 10.65 -6.80
N GLY A 95 -21.39 10.40 -7.77
CA GLY A 95 -19.96 10.76 -7.68
C GLY A 95 -19.04 9.60 -7.29
N THR A 96 -19.59 8.42 -7.01
CA THR A 96 -18.82 7.23 -6.60
C THR A 96 -18.13 6.54 -7.78
N LYS A 97 -18.58 6.82 -9.01
CA LYS A 97 -17.99 6.33 -10.26
C LYS A 97 -17.83 7.44 -11.28
N VAL A 98 -16.87 7.27 -12.19
CA VAL A 98 -16.61 8.20 -13.29
C VAL A 98 -16.45 7.43 -14.60
N TYR A 99 -17.25 7.82 -15.59
CA TYR A 99 -17.14 7.37 -16.96
C TYR A 99 -16.13 8.22 -17.73
N ALA A 100 -15.31 7.63 -18.59
CA ALA A 100 -14.41 8.34 -19.49
C ALA A 100 -14.07 7.53 -20.75
N LEU A 101 -13.76 8.26 -21.83
CA LEU A 101 -13.09 7.75 -23.02
C LEU A 101 -11.60 8.04 -22.94
N ASN A 102 -10.77 7.11 -23.42
CA ASN A 102 -9.30 7.25 -23.44
C ASN A 102 -8.75 7.30 -24.89
N PRO A 103 -9.00 8.38 -25.66
CA PRO A 103 -8.41 8.55 -27.00
C PRO A 103 -6.88 8.62 -26.95
N LYS A 104 -6.21 8.10 -27.99
CA LYS A 104 -4.75 8.15 -28.14
C LYS A 104 -4.35 8.85 -29.43
N THR A 105 -3.47 9.83 -29.32
CA THR A 105 -2.84 10.48 -30.48
C THR A 105 -1.35 10.24 -30.47
N PHE A 106 -0.78 9.87 -31.63
CA PHE A 106 0.63 9.53 -31.78
C PHE A 106 1.35 10.58 -32.63
N VAL A 107 2.44 11.12 -32.12
CA VAL A 107 3.27 12.12 -32.79
C VAL A 107 4.70 11.60 -32.88
N PHE A 108 5.22 11.42 -34.09
CA PHE A 108 6.59 10.91 -34.29
C PHE A 108 7.64 11.89 -33.75
N VAL A 109 8.70 11.37 -33.13
CA VAL A 109 9.81 12.15 -32.55
C VAL A 109 11.13 11.73 -33.21
N PRO A 110 11.57 12.43 -34.28
CA PRO A 110 12.76 12.07 -35.04
C PRO A 110 14.04 12.03 -34.19
N GLU A 111 14.19 12.97 -33.25
CA GLU A 111 15.43 13.14 -32.47
C GLU A 111 15.66 12.01 -31.46
N LYS A 112 14.62 11.25 -31.13
CA LYS A 112 14.66 10.07 -30.26
C LYS A 112 14.54 8.76 -31.03
N SER A 113 14.60 8.80 -32.35
CA SER A 113 14.44 7.63 -33.22
C SER A 113 15.75 7.30 -33.94
N VAL A 114 15.96 6.03 -34.27
CA VAL A 114 17.16 5.58 -34.99
C VAL A 114 17.19 6.06 -36.45
N GLY A 115 16.02 6.36 -37.03
CA GLY A 115 15.86 6.79 -38.41
C GLY A 115 14.42 7.18 -38.73
N ASP A 116 14.13 7.36 -40.03
CA ASP A 116 12.82 7.77 -40.52
C ASP A 116 11.95 6.55 -40.83
N PRO A 117 10.82 6.33 -40.13
CA PRO A 117 9.96 5.18 -40.35
C PRO A 117 9.34 5.13 -41.75
N GLN A 118 9.25 6.26 -42.47
CA GLN A 118 8.75 6.27 -43.85
C GLN A 118 9.77 5.75 -44.87
N VAL A 119 11.05 5.73 -44.51
CA VAL A 119 12.14 5.29 -45.39
C VAL A 119 12.71 3.95 -44.95
N ASP A 120 12.87 3.77 -43.64
CA ASP A 120 13.50 2.58 -43.09
C ASP A 120 12.66 1.33 -43.34
N ILE A 121 13.32 0.29 -43.83
CA ILE A 121 12.70 -0.94 -44.29
C ILE A 121 12.89 -2.05 -43.26
N VAL A 122 11.80 -2.75 -42.95
CA VAL A 122 11.81 -3.97 -42.15
C VAL A 122 11.31 -5.15 -42.99
N ARG A 123 12.05 -6.26 -42.93
CA ARG A 123 11.60 -7.56 -43.43
C ARG A 123 11.06 -8.37 -42.26
N THR A 124 9.76 -8.61 -42.27
CA THR A 124 9.04 -9.34 -41.21
C THR A 124 8.03 -10.32 -41.82
N VAL A 125 7.33 -11.07 -40.98
CA VAL A 125 6.33 -12.01 -41.45
C VAL A 125 5.13 -11.26 -42.03
N ASN A 126 4.58 -11.76 -43.13
CA ASN A 126 3.31 -11.30 -43.69
C ASN A 126 2.14 -11.78 -42.80
N ILE A 127 1.76 -10.96 -41.83
CA ILE A 127 0.75 -11.27 -40.82
C ILE A 127 -0.63 -11.54 -41.44
N PRO A 128 -1.17 -10.71 -42.36
CA PRO A 128 -2.43 -11.03 -43.05
C PRO A 128 -2.43 -12.42 -43.69
N PHE A 129 -1.36 -12.74 -44.43
CA PHE A 129 -1.22 -14.03 -45.08
C PHE A 129 -1.21 -15.20 -44.09
N VAL A 130 -0.47 -15.09 -42.98
CA VAL A 130 -0.40 -16.13 -41.95
C VAL A 130 -1.73 -16.28 -41.20
N THR A 131 -2.42 -15.19 -40.91
CA THR A 131 -3.75 -15.21 -40.27
C THR A 131 -4.75 -15.98 -41.14
N ILE A 132 -4.84 -15.65 -42.42
CA ILE A 132 -5.76 -16.32 -43.36
C ILE A 132 -5.37 -17.79 -43.53
N MET A 133 -4.09 -18.10 -43.67
CA MET A 133 -3.62 -19.49 -43.71
C MET A 133 -3.99 -20.27 -42.45
N ASN A 134 -3.91 -19.65 -41.27
CA ASN A 134 -4.26 -20.29 -40.01
C ASN A 134 -5.77 -20.55 -39.93
N GLU A 135 -6.59 -19.60 -40.35
CA GLU A 135 -8.04 -19.72 -40.35
C GLU A 135 -8.55 -20.79 -41.33
N LEU A 136 -7.90 -20.93 -42.49
CA LEU A 136 -8.21 -21.99 -43.47
C LEU A 136 -8.03 -23.42 -42.91
N ASN A 137 -7.34 -23.61 -41.78
CA ASN A 137 -7.28 -24.92 -41.10
C ASN A 137 -8.65 -25.40 -40.59
N SER A 138 -9.58 -24.49 -40.34
CA SER A 138 -10.94 -24.81 -39.86
C SER A 138 -11.85 -25.38 -40.97
N TYR A 139 -11.49 -25.19 -42.24
CA TYR A 139 -12.25 -25.65 -43.40
C TYR A 139 -11.85 -27.07 -43.83
N SER A 140 -12.75 -27.75 -44.56
CA SER A 140 -12.47 -29.08 -45.10
C SER A 140 -11.27 -29.07 -46.05
N PHE A 141 -10.55 -30.20 -46.13
CA PHE A 141 -9.31 -30.33 -46.92
C PHE A 141 -9.47 -29.86 -48.38
N LEU A 142 -10.62 -30.15 -48.99
CA LEU A 142 -10.92 -29.76 -50.38
C LEU A 142 -11.03 -28.23 -50.53
N LEU A 143 -11.86 -27.57 -49.72
CA LEU A 143 -12.02 -26.11 -49.72
C LEU A 143 -10.69 -25.40 -49.43
N ARG A 144 -9.96 -25.90 -48.42
CA ARG A 144 -8.62 -25.43 -48.08
C ARG A 144 -7.64 -25.53 -49.25
N SER A 145 -7.67 -26.63 -50.00
CA SER A 145 -6.77 -26.83 -51.15
C SER A 145 -7.09 -25.88 -52.30
N VAL A 146 -8.37 -25.59 -52.55
CA VAL A 146 -8.80 -24.59 -53.56
C VAL A 146 -8.31 -23.19 -53.19
N PHE A 147 -8.54 -22.76 -51.94
CA PHE A 147 -8.05 -21.47 -51.45
C PHE A 147 -6.52 -21.40 -51.47
N ALA A 148 -5.82 -22.47 -51.09
CA ALA A 148 -4.37 -22.50 -51.13
C ALA A 148 -3.83 -22.42 -52.56
N MET A 149 -4.46 -23.07 -53.53
CA MET A 149 -4.10 -22.96 -54.95
C MET A 149 -4.32 -21.53 -55.47
N TYR A 150 -5.44 -20.91 -55.11
CA TYR A 150 -5.72 -19.51 -55.45
C TYR A 150 -4.68 -18.56 -54.87
N ILE A 151 -4.38 -18.65 -53.56
CA ILE A 151 -3.43 -17.75 -52.91
C ILE A 151 -2.00 -17.98 -53.44
N ASN A 152 -1.61 -19.24 -53.72
CA ASN A 152 -0.32 -19.52 -54.34
C ASN A 152 -0.17 -18.89 -55.74
N SER A 153 -1.27 -18.72 -56.49
CA SER A 153 -1.25 -18.05 -57.79
C SER A 153 -0.97 -16.54 -57.70
N LEU A 154 -1.17 -15.93 -56.53
CA LEU A 154 -0.93 -14.50 -56.28
C LEU A 154 0.54 -14.19 -55.97
N ASP A 155 1.41 -15.20 -55.95
CA ASP A 155 2.82 -15.14 -55.53
C ASP A 155 3.08 -14.40 -54.21
N ILE A 156 2.14 -14.49 -53.27
CA ILE A 156 2.29 -13.92 -51.93
C ILE A 156 3.31 -14.77 -51.15
N LYS A 157 4.27 -14.09 -50.50
CA LYS A 157 5.35 -14.71 -49.73
C LYS A 157 5.05 -14.66 -48.23
N LEU A 158 5.63 -15.61 -47.50
CA LEU A 158 5.52 -15.68 -46.03
C LEU A 158 6.17 -14.47 -45.35
N PHE A 159 7.27 -13.97 -45.90
CA PHE A 159 7.93 -12.76 -45.42
C PHE A 159 7.63 -11.61 -46.37
N MET A 160 7.34 -10.45 -45.80
CA MET A 160 7.15 -9.20 -46.51
C MET A 160 8.25 -8.21 -46.13
N THR A 161 8.55 -7.31 -47.06
CA THR A 161 9.51 -6.23 -46.88
C THR A 161 8.76 -4.93 -47.10
N ARG A 162 8.66 -4.10 -46.05
CA ARG A 162 7.85 -2.88 -46.03
C ARG A 162 8.55 -1.81 -45.19
N THR A 163 8.13 -0.56 -45.32
CA THR A 163 8.63 0.50 -44.43
C THR A 163 8.06 0.32 -43.03
N VAL A 164 8.76 0.84 -42.02
CA VAL A 164 8.28 0.78 -40.64
C VAL A 164 6.93 1.50 -40.48
N HIS A 165 6.74 2.60 -41.20
CA HIS A 165 5.48 3.34 -41.25
C HIS A 165 4.33 2.48 -41.79
N GLU A 166 4.53 1.77 -42.90
CA GLU A 166 3.52 0.86 -43.46
C GLU A 166 3.15 -0.25 -42.46
N VAL A 167 4.14 -0.88 -41.81
CA VAL A 167 3.89 -1.98 -40.86
C VAL A 167 3.13 -1.52 -39.62
N LEU A 168 3.41 -0.31 -39.11
CA LEU A 168 2.70 0.25 -37.95
C LEU A 168 1.33 0.80 -38.34
N TRP A 169 1.30 1.73 -39.29
CA TRP A 169 0.16 2.61 -39.54
C TRP A 169 -0.69 2.22 -40.72
N GLY A 170 -0.39 1.10 -41.38
CA GLY A 170 -1.25 0.56 -42.42
C GLY A 170 -0.62 0.56 -43.80
N PHE A 171 -0.87 -0.52 -44.54
CA PHE A 171 -0.74 -0.58 -45.99
C PHE A 171 -1.91 -1.36 -46.57
N LYS A 172 -2.26 -1.08 -47.83
CA LYS A 172 -3.29 -1.83 -48.54
C LYS A 172 -2.76 -3.21 -48.89
N ASP A 173 -3.35 -4.27 -48.34
CA ASP A 173 -2.91 -5.63 -48.58
C ASP A 173 -3.68 -6.26 -49.75
N PRO A 174 -3.01 -6.87 -50.75
CA PRO A 174 -3.69 -7.46 -51.90
C PRO A 174 -4.66 -8.59 -51.55
N LEU A 175 -4.35 -9.39 -50.52
CA LEU A 175 -5.17 -10.52 -50.10
C LEU A 175 -6.40 -10.03 -49.33
N LEU A 176 -6.22 -9.07 -48.42
CA LEU A 176 -7.33 -8.42 -47.73
C LEU A 176 -8.25 -7.66 -48.68
N THR A 177 -7.69 -6.93 -49.65
CA THR A 177 -8.47 -6.26 -50.71
C THR A 177 -9.38 -7.25 -51.44
N LYS A 178 -8.86 -8.45 -51.76
CA LYS A 178 -9.67 -9.46 -52.43
C LYS A 178 -10.73 -10.04 -51.51
N LEU A 179 -10.41 -10.28 -50.23
CA LEU A 179 -11.39 -10.75 -49.25
C LEU A 179 -12.49 -9.72 -49.00
N HIS A 180 -12.15 -8.43 -48.91
CA HIS A 180 -13.11 -7.33 -48.78
C HIS A 180 -14.15 -7.37 -49.90
N SER A 181 -13.72 -7.64 -51.14
CA SER A 181 -14.65 -7.78 -52.29
C SER A 181 -15.68 -8.91 -52.14
N MET A 182 -15.40 -9.91 -51.29
CA MET A 182 -16.29 -11.05 -51.00
C MET A 182 -17.02 -10.90 -49.67
N LYS A 183 -16.39 -10.27 -48.68
CA LYS A 183 -16.87 -10.00 -47.33
C LYS A 183 -16.53 -8.54 -46.98
N PRO A 184 -17.44 -7.59 -47.26
CA PRO A 184 -17.18 -6.15 -47.06
C PRO A 184 -16.82 -5.74 -45.63
N GLU A 185 -17.07 -6.61 -44.65
CA GLU A 185 -16.71 -6.41 -43.24
C GLU A 185 -15.18 -6.45 -42.98
N VAL A 186 -14.41 -7.14 -43.84
CA VAL A 186 -12.95 -7.25 -43.71
C VAL A 186 -12.29 -5.99 -44.24
N ASP A 187 -11.46 -5.31 -43.47
CA ASP A 187 -10.72 -4.12 -43.94
C ASP A 187 -9.72 -4.48 -45.05
N GLU A 188 -9.54 -3.60 -46.05
CA GLU A 188 -8.55 -3.77 -47.11
C GLU A 188 -7.11 -3.47 -46.63
N TYR A 189 -6.98 -2.74 -45.52
CA TYR A 189 -5.71 -2.28 -44.96
C TYR A 189 -5.29 -3.12 -43.75
N PHE A 190 -3.98 -3.34 -43.63
CA PHE A 190 -3.37 -3.96 -42.47
C PHE A 190 -2.26 -3.08 -41.91
N GLY A 191 -2.26 -2.90 -40.59
CA GLY A 191 -1.16 -2.33 -39.83
C GLY A 191 -1.31 -2.72 -38.36
N LEU A 192 -0.18 -2.84 -37.65
CA LEU A 192 -0.18 -3.26 -36.24
C LEU A 192 -0.92 -2.27 -35.32
N MET A 193 -0.92 -1.00 -35.71
CA MET A 193 -1.58 0.12 -35.04
C MET A 193 -2.59 0.81 -35.97
N TRP A 194 -3.08 0.09 -36.99
CA TRP A 194 -4.08 0.62 -37.93
C TRP A 194 -5.33 1.09 -37.18
N LYS A 195 -5.83 2.26 -37.55
CA LYS A 195 -6.98 2.93 -36.91
C LYS A 195 -6.82 3.27 -35.43
N ASN A 196 -5.65 3.10 -34.80
CA ASN A 196 -5.47 3.45 -33.39
C ASN A 196 -5.20 4.95 -33.16
N ASN A 197 -4.82 5.70 -34.20
CA ASN A 197 -4.48 7.12 -34.05
C ASN A 197 -5.74 7.99 -34.08
N GLY A 198 -6.00 8.70 -32.98
CA GLY A 198 -7.19 9.52 -32.80
C GLY A 198 -8.43 8.73 -32.34
N THR A 199 -8.28 7.47 -31.96
CA THR A 199 -9.37 6.63 -31.43
C THR A 199 -9.12 6.27 -29.97
N HIS A 200 -10.17 5.79 -29.28
CA HIS A 200 -10.09 5.37 -27.88
C HIS A 200 -10.05 3.85 -27.73
N ASP A 201 -9.45 3.35 -26.65
CA ASP A 201 -9.33 1.91 -26.34
C ASP A 201 -10.65 1.29 -25.82
N GLY A 202 -11.79 1.94 -26.06
CA GLY A 202 -13.08 1.59 -25.48
C GLY A 202 -13.56 2.57 -24.40
N GLU A 203 -14.72 2.25 -23.85
CA GLU A 203 -15.43 3.00 -22.83
C GLU A 203 -15.08 2.47 -21.45
N PHE A 204 -14.65 3.33 -20.53
CA PHE A 204 -14.27 2.91 -19.19
C PHE A 204 -15.18 3.56 -18.15
N VAL A 205 -15.56 2.77 -17.15
CA VAL A 205 -16.12 3.28 -15.89
C VAL A 205 -15.14 2.94 -14.77
N PHE A 206 -14.69 3.95 -14.05
CA PHE A 206 -13.75 3.81 -12.94
C PHE A 206 -14.44 4.10 -11.61
N HIS A 207 -13.99 3.45 -10.55
CA HIS A 207 -14.30 3.84 -9.18
C HIS A 207 -13.51 5.09 -8.78
N THR A 208 -14.18 6.07 -8.17
CA THR A 208 -13.55 7.35 -7.83
C THR A 208 -12.68 7.29 -6.57
N GLY A 209 -12.86 6.26 -5.75
CA GLY A 209 -12.20 6.11 -4.46
C GLY A 209 -12.86 6.88 -3.31
N GLU A 210 -13.95 7.60 -3.57
CA GLU A 210 -14.64 8.44 -2.56
C GLU A 210 -15.21 7.61 -1.39
N GLN A 211 -15.79 6.44 -1.68
CA GLN A 211 -16.30 5.53 -0.64
C GLN A 211 -15.18 4.71 0.02
N ASN A 212 -14.18 4.34 -0.77
CA ASN A 212 -13.07 3.49 -0.34
C ASN A 212 -11.84 3.78 -1.19
N TYR A 213 -10.79 4.30 -0.56
CA TYR A 213 -9.56 4.68 -1.25
C TYR A 213 -8.87 3.50 -1.95
N LEU A 214 -9.08 2.27 -1.45
CA LEU A 214 -8.54 1.06 -2.09
C LEU A 214 -9.13 0.81 -3.47
N ASP A 215 -10.28 1.41 -3.77
CA ASP A 215 -10.95 1.30 -5.07
C ASP A 215 -10.60 2.46 -6.02
N TYR A 216 -9.76 3.40 -5.59
CA TYR A 216 -9.31 4.52 -6.41
C TYR A 216 -8.72 4.05 -7.75
N GLY A 217 -9.34 4.50 -8.85
CA GLY A 217 -8.89 4.22 -10.21
C GLY A 217 -9.12 2.78 -10.69
N LYS A 218 -9.79 1.92 -9.90
CA LYS A 218 -10.17 0.58 -10.35
C LYS A 218 -11.22 0.65 -11.45
N ILE A 219 -11.12 -0.26 -12.41
CA ILE A 219 -12.09 -0.40 -13.50
C ILE A 219 -13.32 -1.14 -12.96
N ASP A 220 -14.50 -0.50 -13.01
CA ASP A 220 -15.80 -1.16 -12.78
C ASP A 220 -16.25 -1.89 -14.05
N THR A 221 -16.20 -1.19 -15.20
CA THR A 221 -16.53 -1.78 -16.50
C THR A 221 -15.62 -1.27 -17.60
N TRP A 222 -15.40 -2.13 -18.60
CA TRP A 222 -14.79 -1.79 -19.88
C TRP A 222 -15.72 -2.22 -21.01
N ASN A 223 -16.11 -1.28 -21.88
CA ASN A 223 -17.14 -1.46 -22.90
C ASN A 223 -18.45 -2.06 -22.36
N GLY A 224 -18.86 -1.61 -21.16
CA GLY A 224 -20.05 -2.10 -20.46
C GLY A 224 -19.91 -3.49 -19.82
N MET A 225 -18.75 -4.15 -19.95
CA MET A 225 -18.51 -5.48 -19.40
C MET A 225 -17.71 -5.41 -18.09
N ARG A 226 -18.14 -6.19 -17.08
CA ARG A 226 -17.42 -6.40 -15.81
C ARG A 226 -16.44 -7.59 -15.86
N GLU A 227 -16.75 -8.54 -16.72
CA GLU A 227 -15.95 -9.70 -17.03
C GLU A 227 -15.90 -9.90 -18.54
N MET A 228 -14.76 -10.33 -19.05
CA MET A 228 -14.56 -10.71 -20.44
C MET A 228 -15.28 -12.04 -20.74
N SER A 229 -15.39 -12.39 -22.01
CA SER A 229 -15.98 -13.66 -22.45
C SER A 229 -15.01 -14.54 -23.23
N TRP A 230 -13.75 -14.13 -23.34
CA TRP A 230 -12.76 -14.78 -24.20
C TRP A 230 -12.11 -16.00 -23.57
N TRP A 231 -11.98 -16.02 -22.24
CA TRP A 231 -11.24 -17.04 -21.51
C TRP A 231 -12.17 -18.14 -21.00
N SER A 232 -11.61 -19.31 -20.73
CA SER A 232 -12.40 -20.51 -20.40
C SER A 232 -12.89 -20.57 -18.94
N SER A 233 -12.39 -19.69 -18.07
CA SER A 233 -12.79 -19.65 -16.66
C SER A 233 -13.24 -18.25 -16.25
N ASN A 234 -14.20 -18.18 -15.32
CA ASN A 234 -14.69 -16.91 -14.78
C ASN A 234 -13.55 -16.09 -14.16
N GLN A 235 -12.65 -16.74 -13.42
CA GLN A 235 -11.48 -16.08 -12.82
C GLN A 235 -10.57 -15.43 -13.86
N SER A 236 -10.35 -16.08 -15.01
CA SER A 236 -9.52 -15.54 -16.09
C SER A 236 -10.20 -14.40 -16.84
N ASN A 237 -11.52 -14.37 -16.81
CA ASN A 237 -12.34 -13.33 -17.45
C ASN A 237 -12.50 -12.06 -16.59
N MET A 238 -12.16 -12.08 -15.30
CA MET A 238 -12.30 -10.91 -14.44
C MET A 238 -11.43 -9.74 -14.93
N ILE A 239 -12.03 -8.54 -14.97
CA ILE A 239 -11.33 -7.28 -15.18
C ILE A 239 -10.95 -6.74 -13.80
N ASN A 240 -9.75 -7.07 -13.35
CA ASN A 240 -9.23 -6.68 -12.05
C ASN A 240 -8.28 -5.49 -12.14
N GLY A 241 -8.35 -4.61 -11.14
CA GLY A 241 -7.39 -3.55 -10.92
C GLY A 241 -7.65 -2.27 -11.69
N THR A 242 -6.60 -1.49 -11.95
CA THR A 242 -6.66 -0.21 -12.67
C THR A 242 -6.22 -0.36 -14.12
N ASP A 243 -6.23 0.72 -14.90
CA ASP A 243 -5.62 0.75 -16.24
C ASP A 243 -4.08 0.93 -16.22
N GLY A 244 -3.48 0.95 -15.02
CA GLY A 244 -2.05 1.14 -14.80
C GLY A 244 -1.58 2.60 -14.83
N THR A 245 -2.48 3.57 -15.04
CA THR A 245 -2.13 5.01 -14.97
C THR A 245 -2.09 5.55 -13.54
N VAL A 246 -2.90 4.97 -12.66
CA VAL A 246 -2.98 5.31 -11.24
C VAL A 246 -3.21 4.03 -10.42
N PHE A 247 -2.87 4.08 -9.14
CA PHE A 247 -3.11 3.03 -8.16
C PHE A 247 -3.63 3.67 -6.87
N HIS A 248 -4.27 2.87 -6.01
CA HIS A 248 -4.72 3.37 -4.72
C HIS A 248 -3.56 3.93 -3.89
N PRO A 249 -3.80 4.96 -3.07
CA PRO A 249 -2.77 5.47 -2.17
C PRO A 249 -2.39 4.41 -1.12
N LEU A 250 -1.25 4.65 -0.45
CA LEU A 250 -0.76 3.85 0.69
C LEU A 250 -0.32 2.43 0.33
N ILE A 251 0.36 2.30 -0.80
CA ILE A 251 0.86 1.04 -1.32
C ILE A 251 1.83 0.38 -0.35
N ASN A 252 1.60 -0.89 -0.09
CA ASN A 252 2.37 -1.79 0.74
C ASN A 252 3.27 -2.70 -0.13
N ARG A 253 4.47 -3.01 0.36
CA ARG A 253 5.40 -3.95 -0.31
C ARG A 253 4.85 -5.38 -0.37
N ASN A 254 3.93 -5.75 0.51
CA ASN A 254 3.40 -7.11 0.62
C ASN A 254 2.13 -7.35 -0.23
N GLU A 255 1.59 -6.34 -0.88
CA GLU A 255 0.37 -6.49 -1.67
C GLU A 255 0.65 -6.76 -3.16
N LEU A 256 -0.35 -7.31 -3.84
CA LEU A 256 -0.35 -7.49 -5.27
C LEU A 256 -1.20 -6.41 -5.92
N LEU A 257 -0.62 -5.65 -6.83
CA LEU A 257 -1.34 -4.62 -7.57
C LEU A 257 -1.81 -5.18 -8.90
N TYR A 258 -3.10 -5.08 -9.19
CA TYR A 258 -3.67 -5.56 -10.45
C TYR A 258 -3.77 -4.43 -11.47
N ILE A 259 -3.48 -4.76 -12.72
CA ILE A 259 -3.76 -3.90 -13.88
C ILE A 259 -4.48 -4.69 -14.95
N PHE A 260 -5.41 -4.04 -15.65
CA PHE A 260 -5.98 -4.55 -16.89
C PHE A 260 -5.06 -4.20 -18.06
N ALA A 261 -4.27 -5.18 -18.50
CA ALA A 261 -3.33 -5.00 -19.61
C ALA A 261 -4.03 -5.33 -20.93
N ALA A 262 -4.64 -4.33 -21.57
CA ALA A 262 -5.37 -4.50 -22.83
C ALA A 262 -4.53 -5.19 -23.93
N ASP A 263 -3.21 -4.93 -24.00
CA ASP A 263 -2.31 -5.59 -24.96
C ASP A 263 -2.18 -7.10 -24.75
N PHE A 264 -2.38 -7.56 -23.52
CA PHE A 264 -2.40 -8.97 -23.15
C PHE A 264 -3.82 -9.55 -23.14
N CYS A 265 -4.86 -8.73 -23.34
CA CYS A 265 -6.26 -9.12 -23.27
C CYS A 265 -6.66 -9.79 -21.94
N ARG A 266 -5.98 -9.44 -20.85
CA ARG A 266 -6.26 -9.96 -19.51
C ARG A 266 -5.79 -9.01 -18.43
N SER A 267 -6.31 -9.20 -17.22
CA SER A 267 -5.69 -8.65 -16.02
C SER A 267 -4.44 -9.43 -15.62
N ILE A 268 -3.44 -8.70 -15.15
CA ILE A 268 -2.19 -9.22 -14.59
C ILE A 268 -1.92 -8.56 -13.24
N HIS A 269 -1.15 -9.23 -12.38
CA HIS A 269 -0.69 -8.67 -11.10
C HIS A 269 0.78 -8.28 -11.15
N LEU A 270 1.13 -7.31 -10.32
CA LEU A 270 2.46 -6.79 -10.09
C LEU A 270 2.84 -7.07 -8.64
N ALA A 271 4.08 -7.48 -8.41
CA ALA A 271 4.64 -7.69 -7.08
C ALA A 271 5.81 -6.74 -6.85
N TYR A 272 6.02 -6.37 -5.59
CA TYR A 272 7.15 -5.55 -5.17
C TYR A 272 8.49 -6.23 -5.50
N VAL A 273 9.43 -5.45 -6.02
CA VAL A 273 10.79 -5.89 -6.35
C VAL A 273 11.80 -5.24 -5.42
N GLU A 274 11.83 -3.90 -5.39
CA GLU A 274 12.85 -3.12 -4.68
C GLU A 274 12.39 -1.67 -4.44
N ASP A 275 13.07 -0.99 -3.52
CA ASP A 275 12.93 0.46 -3.33
C ASP A 275 13.87 1.18 -4.34
N VAL A 276 13.36 2.21 -5.00
CA VAL A 276 14.10 3.00 -6.00
C VAL A 276 13.93 4.49 -5.75
N GLU A 277 14.88 5.28 -6.24
CA GLU A 277 14.78 6.74 -6.26
C GLU A 277 14.77 7.25 -7.70
N VAL A 278 13.77 8.05 -8.06
CA VAL A 278 13.63 8.66 -9.39
C VAL A 278 13.50 10.16 -9.24
N LYS A 279 14.46 10.92 -9.79
CA LYS A 279 14.50 12.38 -9.68
C LYS A 279 14.36 12.86 -8.22
N GLY A 280 15.03 12.22 -7.26
CA GLY A 280 14.91 12.58 -5.85
C GLY A 280 13.56 12.25 -5.21
N ILE A 281 12.74 11.41 -5.86
CA ILE A 281 11.47 10.86 -5.38
C ILE A 281 11.63 9.37 -5.06
N GLN A 282 11.48 8.99 -3.80
CA GLN A 282 11.43 7.60 -3.34
C GLN A 282 10.16 6.89 -3.83
N ALA A 283 10.33 5.71 -4.40
CA ALA A 283 9.28 4.89 -4.97
C ALA A 283 9.52 3.40 -4.74
N TYR A 284 8.45 2.63 -4.84
CA TYR A 284 8.50 1.17 -4.86
C TYR A 284 8.39 0.68 -6.28
N ARG A 285 9.35 -0.15 -6.70
CA ARG A 285 9.29 -0.84 -7.97
C ARG A 285 8.41 -2.06 -7.86
N PHE A 286 7.36 -2.09 -8.68
CA PHE A 286 6.48 -3.24 -8.89
C PHE A 286 6.69 -3.78 -10.30
N ALA A 287 6.78 -5.10 -10.44
CA ALA A 287 6.93 -5.77 -11.74
C ALA A 287 6.06 -7.02 -11.80
N PRO A 288 5.62 -7.48 -12.99
CA PRO A 288 4.95 -8.76 -13.15
C PRO A 288 5.90 -9.90 -12.72
N PRO A 289 5.53 -10.71 -11.72
CA PRO A 289 6.31 -11.89 -11.38
C PRO A 289 6.18 -12.97 -12.47
N SER A 290 7.10 -13.93 -12.48
CA SER A 290 7.13 -15.00 -13.50
C SER A 290 5.89 -15.88 -13.51
N ASP A 291 5.12 -15.91 -12.43
CA ASP A 291 3.88 -16.68 -12.29
C ASP A 291 2.75 -16.17 -13.21
N VAL A 292 2.76 -14.89 -13.59
CA VAL A 292 1.76 -14.24 -14.48
C VAL A 292 1.65 -14.96 -15.82
N LEU A 293 2.79 -15.32 -16.42
CA LEU A 293 2.88 -16.02 -17.70
C LEU A 293 3.39 -17.47 -17.56
N MET A 294 3.33 -18.02 -16.35
CA MET A 294 3.78 -19.39 -16.09
C MET A 294 2.84 -20.42 -16.72
N SER A 295 3.42 -21.48 -17.29
CA SER A 295 2.64 -22.58 -17.85
C SER A 295 1.70 -23.18 -16.79
N PRO A 296 0.47 -23.59 -17.17
CA PRO A 296 -0.48 -24.18 -16.23
C PRO A 296 -0.03 -25.50 -15.61
N LYS A 297 1.00 -26.14 -16.17
CA LYS A 297 1.67 -27.29 -15.54
C LYS A 297 2.29 -26.92 -14.18
N ASN A 298 2.83 -25.71 -14.07
CA ASN A 298 3.50 -25.22 -12.87
C ASN A 298 2.63 -24.24 -12.07
N ASN A 299 1.72 -23.52 -12.74
CA ASN A 299 0.74 -22.64 -12.10
C ASN A 299 -0.69 -22.93 -12.62
N PRO A 300 -1.44 -23.86 -12.00
CA PRO A 300 -2.76 -24.29 -12.46
C PRO A 300 -3.79 -23.17 -12.63
N THR A 301 -3.62 -22.03 -11.94
CA THR A 301 -4.51 -20.87 -12.06
C THR A 301 -4.50 -20.26 -13.47
N ASN A 302 -3.42 -20.45 -14.23
CA ASN A 302 -3.32 -19.96 -15.60
C ASN A 302 -4.03 -20.86 -16.64
N ALA A 303 -4.59 -22.00 -16.25
CA ALA A 303 -5.24 -22.92 -17.19
C ALA A 303 -6.43 -22.28 -17.91
N GLY A 304 -7.13 -21.35 -17.25
CA GLY A 304 -8.28 -20.66 -17.83
C GLY A 304 -7.95 -19.78 -19.04
N PHE A 305 -6.69 -19.38 -19.19
CA PHE A 305 -6.18 -18.60 -20.33
C PHE A 305 -5.84 -19.44 -21.57
N CYS A 306 -5.98 -20.77 -21.49
CA CYS A 306 -5.75 -21.65 -22.63
C CYS A 306 -7.06 -21.91 -23.37
N VAL A 307 -7.16 -21.38 -24.59
CA VAL A 307 -8.36 -21.51 -25.43
C VAL A 307 -7.99 -22.05 -26.81
N PRO A 308 -8.55 -23.22 -27.22
CA PRO A 308 -9.46 -24.10 -26.46
C PRO A 308 -8.80 -24.78 -25.25
N ALA A 309 -9.60 -25.29 -24.31
CA ALA A 309 -9.08 -25.91 -23.09
C ALA A 309 -8.05 -27.01 -23.38
N GLY A 310 -6.87 -26.91 -22.77
CA GLY A 310 -5.73 -27.81 -23.01
C GLY A 310 -4.75 -27.33 -24.08
N ASP A 311 -5.09 -26.34 -24.91
CA ASP A 311 -4.19 -25.72 -25.89
C ASP A 311 -3.35 -24.61 -25.22
N CYS A 312 -2.43 -25.03 -24.36
CA CYS A 312 -1.55 -24.14 -23.60
C CYS A 312 -0.15 -24.09 -24.20
N LEU A 313 0.39 -22.88 -24.34
CA LEU A 313 1.81 -22.68 -24.61
C LEU A 313 2.65 -22.86 -23.33
N GLY A 314 3.97 -22.84 -23.49
CA GLY A 314 4.95 -22.92 -22.41
C GLY A 314 5.03 -21.64 -21.56
N THR A 315 6.00 -21.60 -20.66
CA THR A 315 6.17 -20.46 -19.74
C THR A 315 6.69 -19.22 -20.48
N GLY A 316 6.17 -18.05 -20.12
CA GLY A 316 6.59 -16.71 -20.57
C GLY A 316 5.95 -16.23 -21.86
N VAL A 317 4.94 -16.92 -22.36
CA VAL A 317 4.20 -16.56 -23.57
C VAL A 317 2.69 -16.68 -23.34
N HIS A 318 1.90 -15.83 -23.99
CA HIS A 318 0.45 -15.79 -23.87
C HIS A 318 -0.22 -15.70 -25.24
N LYS A 319 -1.02 -16.71 -25.58
CA LYS A 319 -1.75 -16.76 -26.85
C LYS A 319 -2.99 -15.86 -26.76
N VAL A 320 -3.04 -14.82 -27.58
CA VAL A 320 -4.10 -13.79 -27.57
C VAL A 320 -5.01 -13.86 -28.80
N SER A 321 -5.01 -14.98 -29.52
CA SER A 321 -5.82 -15.16 -30.74
C SER A 321 -7.31 -14.84 -30.53
N VAL A 322 -7.85 -15.12 -29.35
CA VAL A 322 -9.27 -14.92 -29.02
C VAL A 322 -9.72 -13.46 -29.02
N CYS A 323 -8.83 -12.52 -28.69
CA CYS A 323 -9.13 -11.08 -28.72
C CYS A 323 -8.55 -10.38 -29.97
N ARG A 324 -7.93 -11.13 -30.88
CA ARG A 324 -7.31 -10.64 -32.11
C ARG A 324 -7.92 -11.33 -33.34
N GLU A 325 -9.24 -11.53 -33.32
CA GLU A 325 -10.03 -12.05 -34.45
C GLU A 325 -9.47 -13.36 -35.03
N GLY A 326 -8.96 -14.25 -34.18
CA GLY A 326 -8.43 -15.56 -34.60
C GLY A 326 -6.99 -15.54 -35.14
N ALA A 327 -6.36 -14.36 -35.26
CA ALA A 327 -4.97 -14.26 -35.67
C ALA A 327 -4.04 -15.04 -34.72
N PRO A 328 -3.04 -15.78 -35.20
CA PRO A 328 -2.17 -16.64 -34.38
C PRO A 328 -1.11 -15.84 -33.59
N ILE A 329 -1.54 -14.76 -32.93
CA ILE A 329 -0.71 -13.83 -32.18
C ILE A 329 -0.44 -14.34 -30.77
N VAL A 330 0.81 -14.16 -30.35
CA VAL A 330 1.29 -14.50 -29.01
C VAL A 330 2.03 -13.30 -28.44
N VAL A 331 1.69 -12.92 -27.21
CA VAL A 331 2.36 -11.85 -26.47
C VAL A 331 3.37 -12.45 -25.50
N SER A 332 4.52 -11.80 -25.35
CA SER A 332 5.55 -12.13 -24.36
C SER A 332 6.19 -10.84 -23.83
N PHE A 333 7.13 -10.96 -22.89
CA PHE A 333 8.07 -9.87 -22.64
C PHE A 333 9.14 -9.82 -23.75
N PRO A 334 9.82 -8.67 -23.95
CA PRO A 334 10.85 -8.52 -24.98
C PRO A 334 11.97 -9.58 -24.90
N HIS A 335 12.43 -10.03 -26.06
CA HIS A 335 13.39 -11.11 -26.25
C HIS A 335 13.04 -12.41 -25.50
N PHE A 336 11.75 -12.61 -25.21
CA PHE A 336 11.25 -13.70 -24.37
C PHE A 336 11.85 -13.70 -22.95
N TYR A 337 12.06 -12.52 -22.36
CA TYR A 337 12.39 -12.38 -20.94
C TYR A 337 11.36 -13.14 -20.08
N GLN A 338 11.84 -13.86 -19.05
CA GLN A 338 11.07 -14.79 -18.20
C GLN A 338 10.43 -16.00 -18.90
N ALA A 339 10.74 -16.26 -20.18
CA ALA A 339 10.21 -17.43 -20.89
C ALA A 339 11.13 -18.65 -20.89
N ASP A 340 10.58 -19.78 -21.29
CA ASP A 340 11.34 -21.02 -21.48
C ASP A 340 12.47 -20.81 -22.51
N ARG A 341 13.67 -21.33 -22.19
CA ARG A 341 14.85 -21.25 -23.07
C ARG A 341 14.64 -21.82 -24.46
N ALA A 342 13.65 -22.70 -24.64
CA ALA A 342 13.27 -23.23 -25.95
C ALA A 342 12.87 -22.12 -26.93
N TYR A 343 12.15 -21.08 -26.47
CA TYR A 343 11.74 -19.96 -27.33
C TYR A 343 12.93 -19.07 -27.72
N ILE A 344 13.82 -18.79 -26.76
CA ILE A 344 15.04 -18.02 -26.99
C ILE A 344 15.98 -18.76 -27.94
N ASN A 345 16.18 -20.06 -27.70
CA ASN A 345 17.08 -20.89 -28.50
C ASN A 345 16.52 -21.23 -29.88
N ALA A 346 15.24 -21.00 -30.15
CA ALA A 346 14.64 -21.29 -31.45
C ALA A 346 15.06 -20.28 -32.54
N ILE A 347 15.50 -19.07 -32.16
CA ILE A 347 15.76 -17.96 -33.09
C ILE A 347 17.05 -17.25 -32.70
N ASP A 348 17.97 -17.08 -33.64
CA ASP A 348 19.21 -16.36 -33.41
C ASP A 348 18.98 -14.84 -33.39
N GLY A 349 19.66 -14.14 -32.48
CA GLY A 349 19.55 -12.69 -32.31
C GLY A 349 18.70 -12.24 -31.12
N LEU A 350 18.19 -13.18 -30.31
CA LEU A 350 17.45 -12.89 -29.08
C LEU A 350 18.37 -12.92 -27.86
N ASN A 351 18.34 -11.87 -27.04
CA ASN A 351 19.21 -11.70 -25.88
C ASN A 351 18.44 -11.10 -24.68
N PRO A 352 17.62 -11.90 -23.97
CA PRO A 352 16.83 -11.39 -22.86
C PRO A 352 17.71 -10.96 -21.68
N ASN A 353 17.56 -9.72 -21.22
CA ASN A 353 18.14 -9.21 -19.99
C ASN A 353 17.06 -8.47 -19.18
N LYS A 354 17.27 -8.34 -17.87
CA LYS A 354 16.26 -7.77 -16.97
C LYS A 354 16.12 -6.26 -17.18
N GLU A 355 17.25 -5.57 -17.28
CA GLU A 355 17.34 -4.12 -17.30
C GLU A 355 16.57 -3.51 -18.49
N GLU A 356 16.71 -4.10 -19.67
CA GLU A 356 16.11 -3.62 -20.93
C GLU A 356 14.73 -4.22 -21.20
N HIS A 357 14.37 -5.39 -20.64
CA HIS A 357 13.17 -6.13 -21.04
C HIS A 357 12.14 -6.36 -19.91
N GLU A 358 12.43 -6.02 -18.67
CA GLU A 358 11.46 -6.10 -17.58
C GLU A 358 10.38 -5.01 -17.71
N THR A 359 9.10 -5.38 -17.55
CA THR A 359 8.05 -4.38 -17.31
C THR A 359 8.07 -4.00 -15.84
N TYR A 360 8.06 -2.70 -15.54
CA TYR A 360 8.02 -2.23 -14.15
C TYR A 360 7.27 -0.91 -14.00
N PHE A 361 6.79 -0.67 -12.78
CA PHE A 361 6.13 0.54 -12.34
C PHE A 361 6.81 0.99 -11.05
N ASP A 362 7.44 2.15 -11.09
CA ASP A 362 8.00 2.81 -9.92
C ASP A 362 6.92 3.73 -9.36
N LEU A 363 6.26 3.28 -8.29
CA LEU A 363 5.10 3.92 -7.69
C LEU A 363 5.49 4.70 -6.44
N GLN A 364 5.03 5.95 -6.33
CA GLN A 364 5.17 6.68 -5.09
C GLN A 364 4.23 6.04 -4.05
N PRO A 365 4.75 5.55 -2.91
CA PRO A 365 4.01 4.64 -2.04
C PRO A 365 2.83 5.28 -1.31
N MET A 366 2.88 6.58 -1.06
CA MET A 366 1.82 7.28 -0.34
C MET A 366 0.65 7.66 -1.25
N THR A 367 0.94 8.11 -2.47
CA THR A 367 -0.06 8.63 -3.40
C THR A 367 -0.57 7.58 -4.38
N GLY A 368 0.18 6.49 -4.59
CA GLY A 368 -0.12 5.48 -5.60
C GLY A 368 0.14 5.94 -7.04
N VAL A 369 0.75 7.13 -7.21
CA VAL A 369 1.03 7.70 -8.54
C VAL A 369 2.31 7.06 -9.12
N PRO A 370 2.28 6.56 -10.36
CA PRO A 370 3.48 6.14 -11.06
C PRO A 370 4.37 7.34 -11.39
N ILE A 371 5.58 7.39 -10.80
CA ILE A 371 6.57 8.45 -11.12
C ILE A 371 7.46 8.05 -12.29
N ARG A 372 7.62 6.75 -12.51
CA ARG A 372 8.23 6.18 -13.71
C ARG A 372 7.58 4.84 -14.00
N ALA A 373 7.05 4.67 -15.19
CA ALA A 373 6.48 3.40 -15.63
C ALA A 373 7.13 3.02 -16.96
N CYS A 374 7.47 1.73 -17.08
CA CYS A 374 8.05 1.16 -18.27
C CYS A 374 7.28 -0.13 -18.58
N LYS A 375 6.31 -0.01 -19.49
CA LYS A 375 5.47 -1.12 -19.93
C LYS A 375 6.03 -1.67 -21.22
N ARG A 376 6.45 -2.94 -21.19
CA ARG A 376 7.11 -3.61 -22.30
C ARG A 376 6.36 -4.86 -22.71
N ALA A 377 6.02 -4.96 -23.99
CA ALA A 377 5.33 -6.11 -24.53
C ALA A 377 5.88 -6.45 -25.91
N GLN A 378 6.06 -7.73 -26.18
CA GLN A 378 6.52 -8.25 -27.46
C GLN A 378 5.37 -8.96 -28.17
N LEU A 379 5.16 -8.58 -29.42
CA LEU A 379 4.25 -9.23 -30.34
C LEU A 379 5.00 -10.32 -31.10
N ASN A 380 4.44 -11.52 -31.05
CA ASN A 380 4.94 -12.69 -31.75
C ASN A 380 3.80 -13.35 -32.54
N MET A 381 4.15 -14.24 -33.45
CA MET A 381 3.19 -15.02 -34.22
C MET A 381 3.60 -16.49 -34.29
N ILE A 382 2.64 -17.38 -34.14
CA ILE A 382 2.85 -18.82 -34.29
C ILE A 382 3.05 -19.11 -35.77
N LEU A 383 4.24 -19.58 -36.12
CA LEU A 383 4.54 -20.12 -37.43
C LEU A 383 4.57 -21.63 -37.35
N LYS A 384 3.79 -22.28 -38.20
CA LYS A 384 3.75 -23.74 -38.31
C LYS A 384 3.48 -24.14 -39.74
N ARG A 385 3.77 -25.40 -40.05
CA ARG A 385 3.40 -25.99 -41.34
C ARG A 385 1.88 -25.98 -41.52
N VAL A 386 1.43 -25.51 -42.67
CA VAL A 386 0.02 -25.51 -43.06
C VAL A 386 -0.14 -26.47 -44.24
N ALA A 387 -0.84 -27.59 -44.03
CA ALA A 387 -1.26 -28.49 -45.11
C ALA A 387 -1.95 -27.71 -46.25
N GLY A 388 -1.76 -28.13 -47.50
CA GLY A 388 -2.23 -27.39 -48.68
C GLY A 388 -1.35 -26.20 -49.10
N PHE A 389 -0.40 -25.73 -48.27
CA PHE A 389 0.55 -24.67 -48.64
C PHE A 389 1.98 -25.23 -48.72
N PRO A 390 2.44 -25.67 -49.91
CA PRO A 390 3.73 -26.35 -50.08
C PRO A 390 4.93 -25.53 -49.62
N LYS A 391 4.86 -24.20 -49.75
CA LYS A 391 5.92 -23.26 -49.30
C LYS A 391 6.18 -23.35 -47.79
N THR A 392 5.24 -23.83 -46.98
CA THR A 392 5.41 -23.98 -45.51
C THR A 392 5.86 -25.37 -45.07
N LYS A 393 6.09 -26.30 -46.01
CA LYS A 393 6.33 -27.73 -45.71
C LYS A 393 7.55 -27.97 -44.82
N ASN A 394 8.61 -27.20 -45.00
CA ASN A 394 9.88 -27.39 -44.31
C ASN A 394 10.02 -26.49 -43.08
N ILE A 395 9.03 -25.63 -42.80
CA ILE A 395 9.09 -24.72 -41.67
C ILE A 395 8.88 -25.49 -40.36
N THR A 396 9.82 -25.33 -39.44
CA THR A 396 9.70 -25.83 -38.07
C THR A 396 8.74 -24.94 -37.29
N GLU A 397 7.84 -25.56 -36.52
CA GLU A 397 6.91 -24.82 -35.67
C GLU A 397 7.64 -23.98 -34.62
N THR A 398 7.34 -22.69 -34.56
CA THR A 398 7.99 -21.74 -33.65
C THR A 398 7.11 -20.53 -33.35
N ILE A 399 7.42 -19.84 -32.25
CA ILE A 399 6.83 -18.54 -31.90
C ILE A 399 7.78 -17.47 -32.42
N PHE A 400 7.41 -16.83 -33.52
CA PHE A 400 8.27 -15.92 -34.25
C PHE A 400 8.07 -14.46 -33.80
N PRO A 401 9.11 -13.76 -33.34
CA PRO A 401 9.02 -12.40 -32.84
C PRO A 401 8.89 -11.40 -34.00
N ILE A 402 7.98 -10.44 -33.87
CA ILE A 402 7.71 -9.44 -34.89
C ILE A 402 8.29 -8.09 -34.45
N MET A 403 7.84 -7.62 -33.30
CA MET A 403 8.30 -6.38 -32.69
C MET A 403 8.06 -6.42 -31.19
N PHE A 404 8.76 -5.58 -30.44
CA PHE A 404 8.34 -5.22 -29.09
C PHE A 404 8.14 -3.72 -28.98
N VAL A 405 7.28 -3.36 -28.05
CA VAL A 405 6.92 -1.99 -27.72
C VAL A 405 7.43 -1.69 -26.32
N ASN A 406 8.06 -0.55 -26.16
CA ASN A 406 8.43 0.02 -24.88
C ASN A 406 7.65 1.32 -24.68
N GLU A 407 6.66 1.31 -23.80
CA GLU A 407 5.98 2.52 -23.36
C GLU A 407 6.63 3.02 -22.07
N MET A 408 7.21 4.21 -22.13
CA MET A 408 7.88 4.86 -21.03
C MET A 408 7.17 6.17 -20.67
N ALA A 409 6.79 6.28 -19.41
CA ALA A 409 6.37 7.53 -18.79
C ALA A 409 7.32 7.82 -17.63
N THR A 410 7.79 9.06 -17.51
CA THR A 410 8.55 9.51 -16.35
C THR A 410 8.09 10.92 -16.02
N ILE A 411 7.88 11.17 -14.74
CA ILE A 411 7.53 12.48 -14.23
C ILE A 411 8.53 13.53 -14.72
N ASP A 412 8.05 14.66 -15.25
CA ASP A 412 8.91 15.77 -15.68
C ASP A 412 9.53 16.50 -14.47
N ASP A 413 10.52 17.37 -14.71
CA ASP A 413 11.27 17.99 -13.61
C ASP A 413 10.44 18.98 -12.78
N GLU A 414 9.46 19.64 -13.40
CA GLU A 414 8.58 20.59 -12.73
C GLU A 414 7.58 19.84 -11.85
N SER A 415 6.86 18.86 -12.42
CA SER A 415 5.97 17.97 -11.66
C SER A 415 6.73 17.22 -10.57
N ALA A 416 7.97 16.81 -10.82
CA ALA A 416 8.81 16.18 -9.79
C ALA A 416 9.20 17.16 -8.69
N ALA A 417 9.48 18.42 -9.01
CA ALA A 417 9.76 19.44 -8.00
C ALA A 417 8.51 19.75 -7.15
N GLN A 418 7.34 19.86 -7.79
CA GLN A 418 6.06 20.03 -7.12
C GLN A 418 5.76 18.82 -6.23
N MET A 419 5.89 17.60 -6.75
CA MET A 419 5.71 16.38 -5.98
C MET A 419 6.72 16.28 -4.83
N ARG A 420 8.01 16.61 -5.04
CA ARG A 420 8.97 16.69 -3.94
C ARG A 420 8.55 17.71 -2.91
N SER A 421 8.12 18.90 -3.29
CA SER A 421 7.63 19.93 -2.36
C SER A 421 6.43 19.42 -1.55
N LEU A 422 5.43 18.84 -2.23
CA LEU A 422 4.26 18.24 -1.61
C LEU A 422 4.66 17.12 -0.64
N LEU A 423 5.53 16.21 -1.08
CA LEU A 423 6.00 15.08 -0.28
C LEU A 423 6.92 15.49 0.87
N LEU A 424 7.75 16.52 0.72
CA LEU A 424 8.57 17.09 1.79
C LEU A 424 7.69 17.78 2.86
N ASN A 425 6.53 18.26 2.45
CA ASN A 425 5.47 18.74 3.34
C ASN A 425 4.60 17.58 3.89
N THR A 426 4.83 16.33 3.46
CA THR A 426 4.11 15.14 3.89
C THR A 426 5.00 14.23 4.78
N PRO A 427 4.73 14.09 6.10
CA PRO A 427 5.63 13.47 7.09
C PRO A 427 6.11 12.02 6.84
N GLN A 428 5.53 11.26 5.92
CA GLN A 428 5.94 9.88 5.63
C GLN A 428 7.11 9.77 4.62
N TYR A 429 7.32 10.77 3.76
CA TYR A 429 8.28 10.69 2.64
C TYR A 429 9.75 10.88 3.07
N ASN A 430 10.03 11.71 4.07
CA ASN A 430 11.41 11.91 4.56
C ASN A 430 11.95 10.70 5.36
N ARG A 431 11.08 9.75 5.76
CA ARG A 431 11.49 8.48 6.36
C ARG A 431 12.22 7.56 5.38
N SER A 432 11.94 7.63 4.07
CA SER A 432 12.52 6.76 3.04
C SER A 432 13.83 7.28 2.43
N LEU A 433 14.21 8.55 2.67
CA LEU A 433 15.44 9.16 2.13
C LEU A 433 16.73 8.81 2.91
N LYS A 434 16.70 7.98 3.95
CA LYS A 434 17.92 7.60 4.71
C LYS A 434 18.56 6.33 4.12
N PRO A 435 19.78 6.40 3.54
CA PRO A 435 20.47 5.22 3.05
C PRO A 435 20.91 4.33 4.22
N ASN A 436 20.62 3.03 4.10
CA ASN A 436 21.08 1.98 5.02
C ASN A 436 22.61 1.94 5.06
N LYS A 437 23.22 2.55 6.10
CA LYS A 437 24.61 2.23 6.46
C LYS A 437 24.67 0.80 6.99
N LYS A 438 25.11 -0.14 6.13
CA LYS A 438 25.63 -1.45 6.56
C LYS A 438 26.71 -1.21 7.62
N LYS A 439 26.41 -1.52 8.89
CA LYS A 439 27.44 -1.73 9.90
C LYS A 439 27.96 -3.16 9.74
N ASN A 440 29.17 -3.27 9.22
CA ASN A 440 29.98 -4.48 9.26
C ASN A 440 30.13 -4.94 10.72
N ILE A 441 29.75 -6.18 11.00
CA ILE A 441 30.25 -6.93 12.15
C ILE A 441 30.78 -8.25 11.58
N THR A 442 32.04 -8.21 11.16
CA THR A 442 32.91 -9.38 11.02
C THR A 442 33.61 -9.63 12.35
N GLU A 443 34.00 -10.88 12.59
CA GLU A 443 34.60 -11.49 13.81
C GLU A 443 33.51 -12.05 14.76
N THR A 444 33.31 -13.36 14.96
CA THR A 444 34.27 -14.48 15.01
C THR A 444 33.50 -15.80 14.78
N ILE A 445 34.08 -16.78 14.08
CA ILE A 445 33.50 -18.12 13.85
C ILE A 445 34.21 -19.18 14.72
N PHE A 446 33.41 -20.15 15.23
CA PHE A 446 33.69 -21.54 15.71
C PHE A 446 33.78 -21.80 17.24
N PRO A 447 33.42 -23.01 17.77
CA PRO A 447 32.64 -24.15 17.21
C PRO A 447 31.52 -24.74 18.15
N ILE A 448 30.62 -25.49 17.50
CA ILE A 448 29.77 -26.66 17.88
C ILE A 448 29.65 -27.13 19.36
N MET A 449 28.38 -27.41 19.76
CA MET A 449 27.84 -28.30 20.82
C MET A 449 27.76 -27.86 22.31
N SER A 450 26.63 -28.26 22.93
CA SER A 450 26.24 -28.28 24.36
C SER A 450 25.76 -26.99 25.06
N VAL A 451 24.52 -26.54 24.79
CA VAL A 451 23.77 -25.68 25.76
C VAL A 451 22.26 -25.91 25.59
N ASN A 452 21.66 -26.89 26.28
CA ASN A 452 20.20 -27.17 26.17
C ASN A 452 19.38 -26.96 27.46
N GLU A 453 19.97 -26.63 28.61
CA GLU A 453 19.20 -26.37 29.85
C GLU A 453 19.03 -24.88 30.20
N ALA A 454 20.06 -24.05 29.96
CA ALA A 454 19.98 -22.61 30.25
C ALA A 454 19.05 -21.84 29.29
N ILE A 455 18.92 -22.32 28.05
CA ILE A 455 18.01 -21.75 27.03
C ILE A 455 16.56 -22.14 27.35
N MET A 456 16.31 -23.36 27.85
CA MET A 456 14.95 -23.79 28.24
C MET A 456 14.42 -23.01 29.46
N ASN A 457 15.28 -22.71 30.44
CA ASN A 457 14.88 -21.86 31.57
C ASN A 457 14.68 -20.38 31.17
N LYS A 458 15.47 -19.84 30.24
CA LYS A 458 15.21 -18.51 29.66
C LYS A 458 13.94 -18.48 28.81
N LEU A 459 13.66 -19.50 28.00
CA LEU A 459 12.42 -19.61 27.20
C LEU A 459 11.17 -19.75 28.08
N ASN A 460 11.24 -20.49 29.19
CA ASN A 460 10.13 -20.60 30.16
C ASN A 460 9.85 -19.29 30.91
N SER A 461 10.89 -18.52 31.25
CA SER A 461 10.75 -17.17 31.83
C SER A 461 10.04 -16.21 30.88
N TYR A 462 10.41 -16.19 29.59
CA TYR A 462 9.70 -15.41 28.57
C TYR A 462 8.27 -15.91 28.37
N SER A 463 8.03 -17.23 28.40
CA SER A 463 6.68 -17.81 28.32
C SER A 463 5.80 -17.40 29.50
N PHE A 464 6.29 -17.43 30.74
CA PHE A 464 5.51 -17.03 31.92
C PHE A 464 5.18 -15.53 31.91
N PHE A 465 6.17 -14.68 31.64
CA PHE A 465 5.96 -13.23 31.58
C PHE A 465 4.98 -12.84 30.46
N LEU A 466 5.14 -13.41 29.27
CA LEU A 466 4.22 -13.16 28.16
C LEU A 466 2.81 -13.69 28.43
N ARG A 467 2.67 -14.82 29.13
CA ARG A 467 1.36 -15.35 29.56
C ARG A 467 0.68 -14.44 30.58
N THR A 468 1.40 -13.98 31.60
CA THR A 468 0.84 -13.07 32.62
C THR A 468 0.45 -11.71 32.04
N LEU A 469 1.17 -11.22 31.02
CA LEU A 469 0.80 -10.00 30.31
C LEU A 469 -0.35 -10.23 29.33
N TRP A 470 -0.22 -11.21 28.42
CA TRP A 470 -1.08 -11.35 27.24
C TRP A 470 -2.14 -12.44 27.36
N GLY A 471 -2.33 -13.03 28.52
CA GLY A 471 -3.36 -14.03 28.76
C GLY A 471 -2.83 -15.45 28.92
N PHE A 472 -3.30 -16.13 29.95
CA PHE A 472 -3.31 -17.58 30.05
C PHE A 472 -4.66 -18.05 30.58
N LYS A 473 -5.07 -19.25 30.18
CA LYS A 473 -6.29 -19.86 30.69
C LYS A 473 -6.09 -20.17 32.19
N ASP A 474 -6.80 -19.44 33.04
CA ASP A 474 -6.64 -19.57 34.48
C ASP A 474 -7.55 -20.68 35.04
N PRO A 475 -7.03 -21.65 35.82
CA PRO A 475 -7.83 -22.76 36.32
C PRO A 475 -8.98 -22.36 37.26
N LEU A 476 -8.86 -21.23 37.96
CA LEU A 476 -9.95 -20.71 38.80
C LEU A 476 -10.99 -20.01 37.93
N LEU A 477 -10.57 -19.13 37.02
CA LEU A 477 -11.49 -18.44 36.12
C LEU A 477 -12.27 -19.41 35.23
N THR A 478 -11.61 -20.45 34.72
CA THR A 478 -12.26 -21.53 33.94
C THR A 478 -13.37 -22.24 34.72
N LYS A 479 -13.26 -22.34 36.05
CA LYS A 479 -14.31 -22.94 36.90
C LYS A 479 -15.42 -21.95 37.26
N VAL A 480 -15.14 -20.65 37.24
CA VAL A 480 -16.09 -19.59 37.57
C VAL A 480 -16.91 -19.20 36.34
N HIS A 481 -16.31 -19.15 35.14
CA HIS A 481 -16.95 -18.74 33.88
C HIS A 481 -18.30 -19.42 33.62
N PRO A 482 -18.49 -20.75 33.83
CA PRO A 482 -19.79 -21.38 33.63
C PRO A 482 -20.91 -20.85 34.53
N THR A 483 -20.56 -20.32 35.71
CA THR A 483 -21.50 -19.76 36.69
C THR A 483 -21.65 -18.24 36.60
N LYS A 484 -20.69 -17.57 35.96
CA LYS A 484 -20.64 -16.12 35.70
C LYS A 484 -20.04 -15.89 34.31
N PRO A 485 -20.85 -16.00 33.24
CA PRO A 485 -20.37 -15.93 31.86
C PRO A 485 -19.65 -14.62 31.52
N GLU A 486 -19.92 -13.55 32.27
CA GLU A 486 -19.25 -12.26 32.16
C GLU A 486 -17.75 -12.31 32.51
N VAL A 487 -17.30 -13.28 33.32
CA VAL A 487 -15.90 -13.42 33.74
C VAL A 487 -15.16 -14.32 32.75
N ASP A 488 -14.16 -13.79 32.03
CA ASP A 488 -13.37 -14.54 31.05
C ASP A 488 -12.59 -15.71 31.69
N GLU A 489 -12.42 -16.82 30.96
CA GLU A 489 -11.60 -17.97 31.38
C GLU A 489 -10.09 -17.68 31.40
N TYR A 490 -9.67 -16.57 30.79
CA TYR A 490 -8.27 -16.17 30.66
C TYR A 490 -7.92 -14.99 31.57
N PHE A 491 -6.77 -15.09 32.23
CA PHE A 491 -6.17 -14.00 32.99
C PHE A 491 -4.95 -13.44 32.26
N GLY A 492 -4.90 -12.12 32.10
CA GLY A 492 -3.69 -11.41 31.72
C GLY A 492 -3.85 -9.91 32.00
N LEU A 493 -2.78 -9.25 32.44
CA LEU A 493 -2.81 -7.81 32.77
C LEU A 493 -3.19 -6.94 31.57
N MET A 494 -2.86 -7.39 30.36
CA MET A 494 -3.19 -6.78 29.07
C MET A 494 -4.06 -7.72 28.21
N TRP A 495 -4.76 -8.67 28.82
CA TRP A 495 -5.66 -9.58 28.10
C TRP A 495 -6.73 -8.79 27.35
N LYS A 496 -6.99 -9.19 26.09
CA LYS A 496 -7.91 -8.48 25.16
C LYS A 496 -7.54 -7.02 24.85
N LYS A 497 -6.34 -6.53 25.18
CA LYS A 497 -5.89 -5.19 24.77
C LYS A 497 -5.21 -5.14 23.40
N ASN A 498 -4.77 -6.29 22.88
CA ASN A 498 -4.08 -6.36 21.59
C ASN A 498 -5.06 -6.25 20.42
N GLY A 499 -4.93 -5.23 19.58
CA GLY A 499 -5.81 -5.02 18.42
C GLY A 499 -7.22 -4.56 18.77
N THR A 500 -7.43 -4.01 19.97
CA THR A 500 -8.72 -3.47 20.42
C THR A 500 -8.66 -1.96 20.58
N HIS A 501 -9.75 -1.27 20.25
CA HIS A 501 -9.88 0.17 20.43
C HIS A 501 -10.11 0.53 21.92
N GLU A 502 -9.63 1.69 22.39
CA GLU A 502 -9.82 2.18 23.77
C GLU A 502 -11.22 2.76 24.04
N GLY A 503 -12.16 2.50 23.13
CA GLY A 503 -13.48 3.09 23.07
C GLY A 503 -13.64 3.98 21.84
N GLU A 504 -14.88 4.31 21.53
CA GLU A 504 -15.24 5.26 20.49
C GLU A 504 -15.17 6.67 21.06
N PHE A 505 -14.37 7.55 20.45
CA PHE A 505 -14.27 8.95 20.86
C PHE A 505 -14.90 9.85 19.80
N VAL A 506 -15.74 10.77 20.23
CA VAL A 506 -16.20 11.89 19.42
C VAL A 506 -15.50 13.14 19.92
N PHE A 507 -14.78 13.83 19.05
CA PHE A 507 -14.03 15.04 19.39
C PHE A 507 -14.66 16.28 18.76
N HIS A 508 -14.54 17.41 19.44
CA HIS A 508 -14.82 18.71 18.87
C HIS A 508 -13.71 19.12 17.88
N THR A 509 -14.11 19.49 16.66
CA THR A 509 -13.19 19.91 15.59
C THR A 509 -12.61 21.31 15.80
N GLY A 510 -13.14 22.07 16.76
CA GLY A 510 -12.73 23.45 17.04
C GLY A 510 -13.18 24.49 16.01
N GLU A 511 -13.98 24.11 14.99
CA GLU A 511 -14.42 25.01 13.91
C GLU A 511 -15.24 26.20 14.44
N GLN A 512 -16.13 25.96 15.41
CA GLN A 512 -16.94 27.02 16.03
C GLN A 512 -16.16 27.81 17.10
N ASN A 513 -15.29 27.12 17.84
CA ASN A 513 -14.50 27.68 18.92
C ASN A 513 -13.18 26.91 19.03
N TYR A 514 -12.07 27.59 18.76
CA TYR A 514 -10.75 26.97 18.77
C TYR A 514 -10.37 26.39 20.15
N LEU A 515 -10.93 26.94 21.25
CA LEU A 515 -10.70 26.44 22.61
C LEU A 515 -11.29 25.04 22.83
N ASP A 516 -12.21 24.60 21.97
CA ASP A 516 -12.81 23.28 22.04
C ASP A 516 -12.07 22.25 21.16
N TYR A 517 -11.05 22.68 20.41
CA TYR A 517 -10.27 21.78 19.56
C TYR A 517 -9.68 20.59 20.34
N GLY A 518 -10.04 19.38 19.91
CA GLY A 518 -9.56 18.14 20.49
C GLY A 518 -10.25 17.74 21.80
N LYS A 519 -11.21 18.52 22.31
CA LYS A 519 -12.00 18.11 23.49
C LYS A 519 -12.91 16.94 23.14
N ILE A 520 -13.06 16.01 24.08
CA ILE A 520 -13.96 14.87 23.96
C ILE A 520 -15.40 15.35 24.20
N ASP A 521 -16.28 15.12 23.23
CA ASP A 521 -17.73 15.31 23.38
C ASP A 521 -18.37 14.05 23.99
N THR A 522 -18.05 12.88 23.45
CA THR A 522 -18.49 11.58 24.01
C THR A 522 -17.39 10.54 23.93
N TRP A 523 -17.39 9.63 24.90
CA TRP A 523 -16.61 8.39 24.90
C TRP A 523 -17.56 7.20 25.06
N ASN A 524 -17.54 6.27 24.10
CA ASN A 524 -18.52 5.17 23.98
C ASN A 524 -19.98 5.67 24.02
N GLY A 525 -20.26 6.80 23.35
CA GLY A 525 -21.57 7.44 23.34
C GLY A 525 -21.99 8.11 24.65
N MET A 526 -21.13 8.12 25.68
CA MET A 526 -21.40 8.72 26.98
C MET A 526 -20.69 10.08 27.11
N ARG A 527 -21.40 11.09 27.63
CA ARG A 527 -20.83 12.40 28.01
C ARG A 527 -20.29 12.42 29.44
N GLU A 528 -20.79 11.51 30.27
CA GLU A 528 -20.38 11.32 31.66
C GLU A 528 -20.29 9.83 31.97
N MET A 529 -19.33 9.47 32.81
CA MET A 529 -19.19 8.12 33.36
C MET A 529 -20.28 7.84 34.41
N SER A 530 -20.38 6.59 34.83
CA SER A 530 -21.36 6.17 35.86
C SER A 530 -20.70 5.45 37.04
N TRP A 531 -19.37 5.44 37.12
CA TRP A 531 -18.62 4.67 38.12
C TRP A 531 -18.44 5.40 39.44
N TRP A 532 -18.42 6.73 39.42
CA TRP A 532 -18.05 7.55 40.57
C TRP A 532 -19.27 8.09 41.30
N SER A 533 -19.09 8.46 42.57
CA SER A 533 -20.19 8.83 43.46
C SER A 533 -20.69 10.28 43.28
N SER A 534 -19.99 11.10 42.49
CA SER A 534 -20.40 12.48 42.20
C SER A 534 -20.43 12.74 40.69
N ASN A 535 -21.35 13.62 40.26
CA ASN A 535 -21.44 14.02 38.85
C ASN A 535 -20.13 14.66 38.37
N GLN A 536 -19.47 15.46 39.21
CA GLN A 536 -18.19 16.09 38.88
C GLN A 536 -17.09 15.04 38.60
N SER A 537 -17.01 13.97 39.40
CA SER A 537 -16.04 12.89 39.17
C SER A 537 -16.36 12.06 37.92
N ASN A 538 -17.62 12.03 37.51
CA ASN A 538 -18.08 11.33 36.31
C ASN A 538 -17.86 12.13 35.02
N MET A 539 -17.54 13.41 35.07
CA MET A 539 -17.33 14.22 33.86
C MET A 539 -16.10 13.77 33.05
N ILE A 540 -16.30 13.62 31.74
CA ILE A 540 -15.24 13.39 30.75
C ILE A 540 -14.77 14.76 30.27
N ASN A 541 -13.66 15.22 30.81
CA ASN A 541 -13.13 16.57 30.59
C ASN A 541 -11.85 16.53 29.77
N GLY A 542 -11.72 17.51 28.89
CA GLY A 542 -10.49 17.75 28.14
C GLY A 542 -10.32 16.83 26.94
N THR A 543 -9.06 16.54 26.59
CA THR A 543 -8.70 15.78 25.40
C THR A 543 -8.28 14.35 25.77
N ASP A 544 -7.94 13.53 24.79
CA ASP A 544 -7.31 12.22 25.03
C ASP A 544 -5.78 12.34 25.27
N GLY A 545 -5.24 13.56 25.30
CA GLY A 545 -3.82 13.85 25.46
C GLY A 545 -3.01 13.87 24.17
N THR A 546 -3.65 13.64 23.01
CA THR A 546 -2.95 13.64 21.71
C THR A 546 -2.84 15.03 21.10
N VAL A 547 -3.82 15.89 21.35
CA VAL A 547 -3.89 17.28 20.87
C VAL A 547 -4.53 18.18 21.93
N PHE A 548 -4.21 19.47 21.88
CA PHE A 548 -4.80 20.52 22.71
C PHE A 548 -5.11 21.74 21.84
N HIS A 549 -5.97 22.63 22.33
CA HIS A 549 -6.26 23.87 21.62
C HIS A 549 -5.00 24.71 21.41
N PRO A 550 -4.92 25.50 20.32
CA PRO A 550 -3.80 26.40 20.12
C PRO A 550 -3.79 27.52 21.17
N LEU A 551 -2.67 28.24 21.23
CA LEU A 551 -2.43 29.39 22.13
C LEU A 551 -2.49 29.03 23.63
N ILE A 552 -1.78 27.97 24.00
CA ILE A 552 -1.67 27.46 25.37
C ILE A 552 -1.06 28.52 26.30
N ASN A 553 -1.71 28.74 27.44
CA ASN A 553 -1.27 29.63 28.50
C ASN A 553 -0.63 28.85 29.67
N ARG A 554 0.30 29.49 30.39
CA ARG A 554 0.95 28.92 31.58
C ARG A 554 0.00 28.82 32.77
N ASP A 555 -0.99 29.71 32.84
CA ASP A 555 -1.93 29.79 33.96
C ASP A 555 -3.13 28.83 33.82
N GLU A 556 -3.26 28.15 32.69
CA GLU A 556 -4.41 27.27 32.45
C GLU A 556 -4.16 25.83 32.93
N LEU A 557 -5.25 25.15 33.29
CA LEU A 557 -5.25 23.73 33.61
C LEU A 557 -5.72 22.94 32.40
N LEU A 558 -4.85 22.06 31.90
CA LEU A 558 -5.17 21.21 30.76
C LEU A 558 -5.72 19.87 31.24
N TYR A 559 -6.91 19.50 30.79
CA TYR A 559 -7.54 18.25 31.18
C TYR A 559 -7.27 17.15 30.15
N ILE A 560 -7.01 15.94 30.63
CA ILE A 560 -6.92 14.72 29.84
C ILE A 560 -7.84 13.67 30.44
N PHE A 561 -8.65 13.03 29.60
CA PHE A 561 -9.36 11.82 29.99
C PHE A 561 -8.43 10.60 29.93
N ALA A 562 -8.02 10.10 31.10
CA ALA A 562 -7.16 8.93 31.19
C ALA A 562 -8.00 7.68 31.42
N ALA A 563 -8.33 6.95 30.36
CA ALA A 563 -9.14 5.72 30.42
C ALA A 563 -8.55 4.66 31.36
N ASP A 564 -7.21 4.57 31.46
CA ASP A 564 -6.54 3.64 32.40
C ASP A 564 -6.78 3.97 33.86
N PHE A 565 -6.97 5.25 34.18
CA PHE A 565 -7.30 5.76 35.51
C PHE A 565 -8.81 5.85 35.70
N CYS A 566 -9.60 5.64 34.65
CA CYS A 566 -11.06 5.79 34.67
C CYS A 566 -11.52 7.17 35.14
N ARG A 567 -10.72 8.21 34.92
CA ARG A 567 -11.06 9.59 35.31
C ARG A 567 -10.37 10.60 34.41
N SER A 568 -10.93 11.80 34.39
CA SER A 568 -10.26 12.99 33.89
C SER A 568 -9.23 13.47 34.92
N ILE A 569 -8.03 13.83 34.45
CA ILE A 569 -6.94 14.41 35.24
C ILE A 569 -6.56 15.76 34.65
N HIS A 570 -6.20 16.73 35.51
CA HIS A 570 -5.65 18.00 35.06
C HIS A 570 -4.13 17.99 35.13
N LEU A 571 -3.52 18.74 34.22
CA LEU A 571 -2.10 19.02 34.18
C LEU A 571 -1.90 20.52 34.42
N ALA A 572 -0.88 20.87 35.20
CA ALA A 572 -0.46 22.24 35.45
C ALA A 572 0.92 22.47 34.83
N TYR A 573 1.16 23.71 34.39
CA TYR A 573 2.46 24.14 33.89
C TYR A 573 3.53 23.98 34.97
N VAL A 574 4.70 23.47 34.57
CA VAL A 574 5.85 23.24 35.44
C VAL A 574 6.99 24.18 35.06
N GLU A 575 7.42 24.14 33.81
CA GLU A 575 8.61 24.84 33.32
C GLU A 575 8.61 24.99 31.79
N ASP A 576 9.39 25.95 31.30
CA ASP A 576 9.71 26.08 29.89
C ASP A 576 10.82 25.06 29.56
N VAL A 577 10.65 24.30 28.47
CA VAL A 577 11.61 23.30 28.02
C VAL A 577 11.93 23.48 26.54
N GLU A 578 13.15 23.15 26.16
CA GLU A 578 13.52 23.03 24.76
C GLU A 578 13.64 21.55 24.40
N VAL A 579 12.88 21.12 23.39
CA VAL A 579 12.95 19.77 22.86
C VAL A 579 13.31 19.86 21.38
N LYS A 580 14.52 19.39 21.04
CA LYS A 580 15.04 19.39 19.66
C LYS A 580 15.01 20.77 18.99
N GLY A 581 15.29 21.82 19.76
CA GLY A 581 15.26 23.21 19.28
C GLY A 581 13.87 23.84 19.19
N ILE A 582 12.83 23.17 19.70
CA ILE A 582 11.47 23.73 19.82
C ILE A 582 11.24 24.14 21.25
N GLN A 583 10.82 25.39 21.44
CA GLN A 583 10.34 25.88 22.73
C GLN A 583 8.95 25.29 23.02
N ALA A 584 8.82 24.64 24.18
CA ALA A 584 7.62 23.98 24.63
C ALA A 584 7.39 24.26 26.13
N TYR A 585 6.13 24.13 26.55
CA TYR A 585 5.72 24.23 27.94
C TYR A 585 5.53 22.83 28.49
N ARG A 586 6.21 22.51 29.58
CA ARG A 586 6.01 21.27 30.30
C ARG A 586 4.80 21.38 31.22
N PHE A 587 3.87 20.46 31.04
CA PHE A 587 2.72 20.24 31.91
C PHE A 587 2.84 18.88 32.60
N ALA A 588 2.53 18.81 33.89
CA ALA A 588 2.52 17.56 34.64
C ALA A 588 1.31 17.51 35.60
N PRO A 589 0.81 16.33 35.98
CA PRO A 589 -0.23 16.21 37.00
C PRO A 589 0.33 16.72 38.34
N PRO A 590 -0.29 17.75 38.95
CA PRO A 590 0.09 18.15 40.30
C PRO A 590 -0.33 17.10 41.32
N SER A 591 0.27 17.15 42.52
CA SER A 591 0.02 16.16 43.58
C SER A 591 -1.43 16.15 44.07
N ASP A 592 -2.20 17.22 43.82
CA ASP A 592 -3.62 17.35 44.17
C ASP A 592 -4.53 16.39 43.37
N VAL A 593 -4.12 15.95 42.17
CA VAL A 593 -4.87 15.05 41.28
C VAL A 593 -5.17 13.73 41.98
N LEU A 594 -4.18 13.14 42.65
CA LEU A 594 -4.30 11.88 43.39
C LEU A 594 -4.25 12.09 44.91
N MET A 595 -4.50 13.31 45.38
CA MET A 595 -4.48 13.61 46.81
C MET A 595 -5.68 13.01 47.54
N SER A 596 -5.43 12.52 48.76
CA SER A 596 -6.50 12.01 49.63
C SER A 596 -7.59 13.07 49.83
N PRO A 597 -8.88 12.67 49.87
CA PRO A 597 -9.98 13.61 50.10
C PRO A 597 -9.94 14.30 51.46
N LYS A 598 -9.12 13.81 52.40
CA LYS A 598 -8.82 14.54 53.63
C LYS A 598 -8.14 15.88 53.37
N ASN A 599 -7.30 15.94 52.33
CA ASN A 599 -6.50 17.12 51.98
C ASN A 599 -7.04 17.83 50.73
N ASN A 600 -7.72 17.11 49.82
CA ASN A 600 -8.42 17.68 48.67
C ASN A 600 -9.86 17.14 48.58
N PRO A 601 -10.86 17.80 49.20
CA PRO A 601 -12.24 17.32 49.25
C PRO A 601 -12.89 17.03 47.89
N THR A 602 -12.42 17.66 46.80
CA THR A 602 -12.93 17.40 45.44
C THR A 602 -12.71 15.97 44.97
N ASN A 603 -11.71 15.27 45.52
CA ASN A 603 -11.43 13.87 45.18
C ASN A 603 -12.37 12.88 45.90
N ALA A 604 -13.26 13.32 46.80
CA ALA A 604 -14.15 12.42 47.54
C ALA A 604 -15.10 11.64 46.60
N GLY A 605 -15.48 12.22 45.46
CA GLY A 605 -16.33 11.58 44.47
C GLY A 605 -15.71 10.31 43.85
N PHE A 606 -14.39 10.21 43.83
CA PHE A 606 -13.64 9.05 43.33
C PHE A 606 -13.54 7.88 44.32
N CYS A 607 -14.13 7.99 45.52
CA CYS A 607 -14.16 6.93 46.50
C CYS A 607 -15.47 6.15 46.44
N VAL A 608 -15.38 4.87 46.07
CA VAL A 608 -16.54 3.99 45.96
C VAL A 608 -16.25 2.64 46.64
N PRO A 609 -17.04 2.24 47.66
CA PRO A 609 -18.15 2.98 48.30
C PRO A 609 -17.73 4.30 48.95
N ALA A 610 -18.67 5.24 49.14
CA ALA A 610 -18.37 6.54 49.75
C ALA A 610 -17.69 6.36 51.13
N GLY A 611 -16.54 7.01 51.32
CA GLY A 611 -15.71 6.87 52.51
C GLY A 611 -14.59 5.82 52.42
N ASP A 612 -14.61 4.91 51.43
CA ASP A 612 -13.55 3.93 51.17
C ASP A 612 -12.45 4.54 50.28
N CYS A 613 -11.75 5.53 50.85
CA CYS A 613 -10.69 6.27 50.16
C CYS A 613 -9.31 5.77 50.57
N LEU A 614 -8.44 5.58 49.57
CA LEU A 614 -7.02 5.35 49.81
C LEU A 614 -6.30 6.68 50.16
N GLY A 615 -5.05 6.57 50.60
CA GLY A 615 -4.19 7.70 50.92
C GLY A 615 -3.75 8.48 49.68
N THR A 616 -2.93 9.51 49.90
CA THR A 616 -2.40 10.37 48.82
C THR A 616 -1.50 9.58 47.86
N GLY A 617 -1.63 9.86 46.56
CA GLY A 617 -0.82 9.34 45.45
C GLY A 617 -1.25 7.99 44.88
N VAL A 618 -2.41 7.47 45.30
CA VAL A 618 -2.96 6.19 44.83
C VAL A 618 -4.43 6.34 44.46
N HIS A 619 -4.87 5.64 43.42
CA HIS A 619 -6.23 5.70 42.90
C HIS A 619 -6.82 4.30 42.71
N LYS A 620 -7.90 4.00 43.43
CA LYS A 620 -8.59 2.70 43.36
C LYS A 620 -9.49 2.66 42.13
N VAL A 621 -9.15 1.83 41.15
CA VAL A 621 -9.89 1.71 39.88
C VAL A 621 -10.80 0.47 39.83
N SER A 622 -11.05 -0.16 40.97
CA SER A 622 -11.85 -1.40 41.04
C SER A 622 -13.22 -1.27 40.39
N VAL A 623 -13.86 -0.09 40.48
CA VAL A 623 -15.21 0.14 39.95
C VAL A 623 -15.33 0.05 38.44
N CYS A 624 -14.29 0.44 37.71
CA CYS A 624 -14.24 0.37 36.25
C CYS A 624 -13.47 -0.88 35.75
N ARG A 625 -13.02 -1.73 36.67
CA ARG A 625 -12.28 -2.99 36.40
C ARG A 625 -13.01 -4.20 36.98
N GLU A 626 -14.34 -4.19 36.88
CA GLU A 626 -15.21 -5.32 37.26
C GLU A 626 -14.97 -5.83 38.70
N GLY A 627 -14.62 -4.92 39.62
CA GLY A 627 -14.36 -5.25 41.02
C GLY A 627 -12.95 -5.77 41.32
N ALA A 628 -12.06 -5.86 40.34
CA ALA A 628 -10.67 -6.27 40.55
C ALA A 628 -9.97 -5.33 41.56
N PRO A 629 -9.15 -5.83 42.50
CA PRO A 629 -8.51 -5.04 43.56
C PRO A 629 -7.30 -4.22 43.06
N ILE A 630 -7.45 -3.55 41.90
CA ILE A 630 -6.39 -2.80 41.22
C ILE A 630 -6.37 -1.35 41.69
N VAL A 631 -5.16 -0.85 41.91
CA VAL A 631 -4.87 0.53 42.29
C VAL A 631 -3.82 1.09 41.34
N VAL A 632 -4.06 2.29 40.83
CA VAL A 632 -3.12 3.00 39.96
C VAL A 632 -2.38 4.07 40.76
N SER A 633 -1.08 4.21 40.53
CA SER A 633 -0.24 5.30 41.08
C SER A 633 0.76 5.76 40.03
N PHE A 634 1.58 6.78 40.33
CA PHE A 634 2.80 6.98 39.57
C PHE A 634 3.86 5.92 39.95
N PRO A 635 4.84 5.62 39.08
CA PRO A 635 5.88 4.63 39.36
C PRO A 635 6.63 4.87 40.67
N HIS A 636 6.97 3.77 41.34
CA HIS A 636 7.60 3.75 42.67
C HIS A 636 6.85 4.59 43.71
N PHE A 637 5.53 4.75 43.54
CA PHE A 637 4.71 5.62 44.38
C PHE A 637 5.20 7.08 44.42
N TYR A 638 5.76 7.57 43.31
CA TYR A 638 6.09 9.00 43.15
C TYR A 638 4.85 9.87 43.46
N GLN A 639 5.04 10.93 44.27
CA GLN A 639 3.99 11.79 44.84
C GLN A 639 3.00 11.11 45.82
N ALA A 640 3.25 9.87 46.25
CA ALA A 640 2.41 9.20 47.25
C ALA A 640 2.92 9.37 48.68
N ASP A 641 2.07 8.99 49.64
CA ASP A 641 2.43 8.96 51.05
C ASP A 641 3.65 8.03 51.31
N PRO A 642 4.67 8.49 52.07
CA PRO A 642 5.82 7.66 52.45
C PRO A 642 5.46 6.31 53.06
N ALA A 643 4.28 6.16 53.67
CA ALA A 643 3.79 4.88 54.17
C ALA A 643 3.75 3.78 53.09
N TYR A 644 3.42 4.12 51.83
CA TYR A 644 3.39 3.15 50.73
C TYR A 644 4.79 2.75 50.27
N ILE A 645 5.72 3.71 50.27
CA ILE A 645 7.12 3.50 49.88
C ILE A 645 7.84 2.65 50.93
N ASN A 646 7.65 2.98 52.22
CA ASN A 646 8.29 2.29 53.34
C ASN A 646 7.72 0.90 53.62
N ALA A 647 6.56 0.56 53.05
CA ALA A 647 5.96 -0.75 53.23
C ALA A 647 6.65 -1.85 52.41
N ILE A 648 7.47 -1.49 51.40
CA ILE A 648 8.05 -2.45 50.43
C ILE A 648 9.49 -2.04 50.09
N ASP A 649 10.44 -2.92 50.39
CA ASP A 649 11.84 -2.72 50.06
C ASP A 649 12.07 -2.67 48.54
N GLY A 650 12.96 -1.77 48.09
CA GLY A 650 13.34 -1.63 46.68
C GLY A 650 12.61 -0.53 45.90
N LEU A 651 11.73 0.23 46.55
CA LEU A 651 11.06 1.38 45.94
C LEU A 651 11.92 2.65 46.09
N ASN A 652 12.19 3.33 44.97
CA ASN A 652 12.98 4.56 44.95
C ASN A 652 12.30 5.63 44.08
N PRO A 653 11.31 6.38 44.60
CA PRO A 653 10.64 7.42 43.84
C PRO A 653 11.63 8.50 43.38
N ASN A 654 11.63 8.81 42.09
CA ASN A 654 12.52 9.76 41.45
C ASN A 654 11.69 10.59 40.46
N LYS A 655 11.81 11.92 40.51
CA LYS A 655 11.03 12.82 39.65
C LYS A 655 11.33 12.57 38.17
N GLU A 656 12.59 12.55 37.76
CA GLU A 656 12.99 12.41 36.35
C GLU A 656 12.57 11.07 35.75
N GLU A 657 12.64 10.00 36.54
CA GLU A 657 12.33 8.64 36.09
C GLU A 657 10.84 8.26 36.24
N HIS A 658 10.09 8.90 37.14
CA HIS A 658 8.74 8.47 37.51
C HIS A 658 7.65 9.53 37.32
N GLU A 659 7.98 10.78 36.97
CA GLU A 659 6.98 11.79 36.65
C GLU A 659 6.30 11.51 35.30
N THR A 660 4.98 11.70 35.25
CA THR A 660 4.22 11.82 34.00
C THR A 660 4.23 13.27 33.58
N TYR A 661 4.56 13.56 32.31
CA TYR A 661 4.60 14.93 31.80
C TYR A 661 4.29 14.99 30.32
N LEU A 662 3.94 16.20 29.87
CA LEU A 662 3.62 16.55 28.50
C LEU A 662 4.28 17.89 28.15
N ASP A 663 5.16 17.88 27.16
CA ASP A 663 5.83 19.08 26.65
C ASP A 663 5.06 19.54 25.41
N LEU A 664 4.32 20.64 25.52
CA LEU A 664 3.43 21.18 24.48
C LEU A 664 4.03 22.40 23.79
N GLN A 665 3.92 22.48 22.47
CA GLN A 665 4.26 23.71 21.77
C GLN A 665 3.15 24.76 22.03
N PRO A 666 3.51 25.94 22.57
CA PRO A 666 2.51 26.85 23.13
C PRO A 666 1.60 27.51 22.08
N THR A 667 2.06 27.70 20.85
CA THR A 667 1.27 28.34 19.80
C THR A 667 0.24 27.40 19.20
N THR A 668 0.59 26.13 19.00
CA THR A 668 -0.19 25.15 18.26
C THR A 668 -0.95 24.19 19.16
N GLY A 669 -0.55 24.04 20.44
CA GLY A 669 -1.13 23.05 21.35
C GLY A 669 -0.67 21.61 21.08
N VAL A 670 0.30 21.41 20.18
CA VAL A 670 0.77 20.08 19.78
C VAL A 670 1.81 19.54 20.76
N PRO A 671 1.67 18.29 21.25
CA PRO A 671 2.72 17.64 22.04
C PRO A 671 4.03 17.41 21.27
N ILE A 672 5.13 17.94 21.80
CA ILE A 672 6.50 17.68 21.30
C ILE A 672 7.11 16.45 21.96
N ARG A 673 6.83 16.26 23.24
CA ARG A 673 7.30 15.10 24.01
C ARG A 673 6.29 14.76 25.08
N ALA A 674 5.78 13.55 25.05
CA ALA A 674 4.87 13.02 26.05
C ALA A 674 5.53 11.85 26.77
N CYS A 675 5.41 11.81 28.09
CA CYS A 675 5.80 10.67 28.89
C CYS A 675 4.66 10.34 29.85
N LYS A 676 3.89 9.30 29.53
CA LYS A 676 2.80 8.76 30.34
C LYS A 676 3.34 7.58 31.13
N ARG A 677 3.38 7.73 32.45
CA ARG A 677 3.88 6.71 33.38
C ARG A 677 2.82 6.37 34.41
N ALA A 678 2.45 5.09 34.48
CA ALA A 678 1.44 4.61 35.42
C ALA A 678 1.87 3.28 36.02
N GLN A 679 1.68 3.12 37.33
CA GLN A 679 1.96 1.89 38.06
C GLN A 679 0.68 1.19 38.42
N LEU A 680 0.60 -0.08 38.04
CA LEU A 680 -0.45 -1.00 38.45
C LEU A 680 -0.04 -1.66 39.75
N ASN A 681 -0.90 -1.53 40.74
CA ASN A 681 -0.74 -2.11 42.05
C ASN A 681 -1.98 -2.96 42.38
N MET A 682 -1.84 -3.85 43.35
CA MET A 682 -2.94 -4.67 43.85
C MET A 682 -3.07 -4.55 45.36
N ILE A 683 -4.29 -4.45 45.84
CA ILE A 683 -4.58 -4.43 47.28
C ILE A 683 -4.38 -5.85 47.82
N LEU A 684 -3.33 -6.03 48.62
CA LEU A 684 -3.12 -7.23 49.40
C LEU A 684 -3.73 -7.00 50.78
N LYS A 685 -4.70 -7.84 51.14
CA LYS A 685 -5.32 -7.82 52.46
C LYS A 685 -5.65 -9.22 52.94
N ARG A 686 -5.91 -9.36 54.24
CA ARG A 686 -6.40 -10.63 54.77
C ARG A 686 -7.81 -10.88 54.27
N VAL A 687 -8.06 -12.07 53.73
CA VAL A 687 -9.40 -12.49 53.27
C VAL A 687 -9.96 -13.51 54.27
N PRO A 688 -11.02 -13.17 55.03
CA PRO A 688 -11.69 -14.11 55.92
C PRO A 688 -12.10 -15.37 55.17
N GLY A 689 -11.86 -16.55 55.76
CA GLY A 689 -12.14 -17.84 55.12
C GLY A 689 -11.02 -18.40 54.23
N PHE A 690 -9.93 -17.65 53.98
CA PHE A 690 -8.77 -18.13 53.21
C PHE A 690 -7.51 -18.19 54.09
N PRO A 691 -7.18 -19.37 54.69
CA PRO A 691 -6.08 -19.50 55.65
C PRO A 691 -4.71 -19.01 55.13
N LYS A 692 -4.46 -19.14 53.83
CA LYS A 692 -3.22 -18.67 53.19
C LYS A 692 -3.01 -17.15 53.28
N THR A 693 -4.06 -16.37 53.51
CA THR A 693 -3.97 -14.91 53.64
C THR A 693 -3.84 -14.44 55.10
N LYS A 694 -3.85 -15.35 56.08
CA LYS A 694 -3.88 -15.00 57.51
C LYS A 694 -2.66 -14.19 57.96
N ASN A 695 -1.50 -14.46 57.36
CA ASN A 695 -0.22 -13.84 57.73
C ASN A 695 0.27 -12.81 56.67
N ILE A 696 -0.58 -12.41 55.72
CA ILE A 696 -0.22 -11.39 54.74
C ILE A 696 -0.30 -10.01 55.42
N THR A 697 0.77 -9.22 55.30
CA THR A 697 0.76 -7.80 55.68
C THR A 697 -0.12 -7.03 54.71
N GLU A 698 -1.12 -6.31 55.23
CA GLU A 698 -2.01 -5.53 54.37
C GLU A 698 -1.26 -4.34 53.77
N THR A 699 -1.23 -4.25 52.44
CA THR A 699 -0.51 -3.21 51.72
C THR A 699 -1.02 -3.06 50.29
N ILE A 700 -0.58 -2.00 49.61
CA ILE A 700 -0.76 -1.82 48.18
C ILE A 700 0.52 -2.32 47.50
N PHE A 701 0.44 -3.50 46.90
CA PHE A 701 1.61 -4.17 46.34
C PHE A 701 1.80 -3.80 44.87
N PRO A 702 2.96 -3.23 44.47
CA PRO A 702 3.25 -2.86 43.09
C PRO A 702 3.49 -4.12 42.25
N ILE A 703 2.83 -4.19 41.10
CA ILE A 703 2.95 -5.31 40.17
C ILE A 703 3.91 -4.94 39.05
N MET A 704 3.64 -3.81 38.38
CA MET A 704 4.42 -3.29 37.28
C MET A 704 4.09 -1.82 37.07
N PHE A 705 5.00 -1.07 36.45
CA PHE A 705 4.66 0.21 35.86
C PHE A 705 4.83 0.16 34.34
N ILE A 706 3.99 0.93 33.68
CA ILE A 706 3.96 1.14 32.24
C ILE A 706 4.61 2.51 32.01
N ASN A 707 5.61 2.54 31.13
CA ASN A 707 6.23 3.78 30.66
C ASN A 707 5.99 3.90 29.16
N GLU A 708 5.12 4.81 28.79
CA GLU A 708 4.82 5.17 27.43
C GLU A 708 5.44 6.53 27.13
N MET A 709 6.43 6.54 26.23
CA MET A 709 7.13 7.75 25.84
C MET A 709 7.00 7.97 24.35
N ALA A 710 6.54 9.17 23.99
CA ALA A 710 6.53 9.67 22.62
C ALA A 710 7.36 10.96 22.58
N THR A 711 8.19 11.11 21.56
CA THR A 711 8.91 12.35 21.30
C THR A 711 8.87 12.58 19.81
N THR A 712 8.52 13.80 19.42
CA THR A 712 8.58 14.25 18.03
C THR A 712 9.95 13.90 17.46
N ASP A 713 9.97 13.25 16.30
CA ASP A 713 11.20 12.89 15.63
C ASP A 713 11.95 14.16 15.13
N ASP A 714 13.23 14.03 14.79
CA ASP A 714 14.09 15.19 14.48
C ASP A 714 13.59 16.02 13.28
N GLU A 715 12.84 15.37 12.40
CA GLU A 715 12.39 15.91 11.14
C GLU A 715 11.06 16.65 11.31
N SER A 716 10.07 16.04 11.98
CA SER A 716 8.88 16.75 12.46
C SER A 716 9.27 17.94 13.33
N ALA A 717 10.33 17.82 14.14
CA ALA A 717 10.84 18.93 14.94
C ALA A 717 11.50 20.03 14.09
N ALA A 718 12.16 19.68 12.98
CA ALA A 718 12.69 20.66 12.03
C ALA A 718 11.57 21.40 11.27
N GLN A 719 10.53 20.68 10.83
CA GLN A 719 9.36 21.29 10.18
C GLN A 719 8.66 22.27 11.12
N MET A 720 8.39 21.87 12.36
CA MET A 720 7.75 22.76 13.32
C MET A 720 8.62 23.99 13.64
N ARG A 721 9.95 23.84 13.75
CA ARG A 721 10.85 25.02 13.85
C ARG A 721 10.71 25.95 12.65
N SER A 722 10.66 25.41 11.43
CA SER A 722 10.51 26.23 10.21
C SER A 722 9.16 26.95 10.15
N LEU A 723 8.08 26.28 10.56
CA LEU A 723 6.74 26.87 10.65
C LEU A 723 6.71 28.00 11.67
N LEU A 724 7.30 27.79 12.85
CA LEU A 724 7.39 28.79 13.91
C LEU A 724 8.28 29.98 13.53
N LEU A 725 9.30 29.79 12.70
CA LEU A 725 10.18 30.85 12.19
C LEU A 725 9.53 31.69 11.08
N ASN A 726 8.67 31.08 10.26
CA ASN A 726 7.95 31.76 9.18
C ASN A 726 6.63 32.41 9.63
N THR A 727 6.21 32.16 10.87
CA THR A 727 5.07 32.86 11.46
C THR A 727 5.58 34.22 11.96
N PRO A 728 5.06 35.36 11.50
CA PRO A 728 5.47 36.66 12.03
C PRO A 728 5.27 36.65 13.55
N GLN A 729 6.31 37.00 14.31
CA GLN A 729 6.16 37.33 15.72
C GLN A 729 5.26 38.57 15.81
N GLN A 730 3.94 38.38 15.81
CA GLN A 730 3.03 39.42 16.24
C GLN A 730 3.17 39.54 17.75
N ASN A 731 3.95 40.57 18.09
CA ASN A 731 4.03 41.20 19.40
C ASN A 731 2.75 41.04 20.23
N ARG A 732 2.96 40.59 21.47
CA ARG A 732 2.27 41.03 22.68
C ARG A 732 1.32 42.22 22.44
N ASN A 733 0.02 41.94 22.49
CA ASN A 733 -1.09 42.83 22.91
C ASN A 733 -2.35 42.53 22.07
N ILE A 734 -3.05 41.44 22.42
CA ILE A 734 -4.48 41.38 22.16
C ILE A 734 -5.14 41.49 23.54
N LYS A 735 -5.55 42.71 23.90
CA LYS A 735 -6.49 42.92 25.01
C LYS A 735 -7.85 42.35 24.57
N PRO A 736 -8.57 41.65 25.46
CA PRO A 736 -9.90 41.13 25.15
C PRO A 736 -10.88 42.30 24.94
N LYS A 737 -11.73 42.17 23.93
CA LYS A 737 -13.01 42.90 23.84
C LYS A 737 -14.12 41.99 24.29
#